data_AF-A0A5P3IDA9-F1
#
_entry.id   AF-A0A5P3IDA9-F1
#
_cell.length_a   1.000
_cell.length_b   1.000
_cell.length_c   1.000
_cell.angle_alpha   90.00
_cell.angle_beta   90.00
_cell.angle_gamma   90.00
#
_symmetry.space_group_name_H-M   'P 1'
#
loop_
_entity.id
_entity.type
_entity.pdbx_description
1 polymer ?
#
loop_
_entity_poly.entity_id
_entity_poly.type
_entity_poly.pdbx_seq_one_letter_code
_entity_poly.pdbx_strand_id
1 'polypeptide(L)'
;MKNFVPREYYSRFYEQSCINSDTILYESRDGSTISDSPLALFLSLANNKDYTNFQHVWVVMDKLSSLNLINVPESLKSKILFVERNSKEYVDYMLTAKYLITNSTFQSWFSKKKEQVYINTWHGTPLKAMGFDIENQLGNTQNVLRNLLMTDYFLSPNPHTTKIFAGSGYKMRGIYKGEIIESGYPRIDLTKETSSDDAKNLLKELGIELDSNLPVVVYMPTWRGNDTQNPSDSIAQVIAELKYLRKEFLGKYNIILKVHPYLYKKAKNYKELSGVLIDDAMDANLVLAATDILITDFSSVFFDYLVTDKPIIFYAWDQDIYSEDRGMYLDMAELPAPILKTVIEIADYLSDIDQLSQDYLGKYLRAKEKYVPYDDGNVSERIVDYIFKKEKSSQLVVKKIDSEKEKLLFYPGNLDNNGITQSFINLTNALDYQKYDVTVFTNTPKSHFFHNYQKLNKNIRLIFRTGSPNFSEKEQMLHDKINKSGHITSLPEVAFKREAHRLFSGLSFDKAIDFSGYSFYWSKFVAFSDSRVKMIFQHNDLYAEMTKEIDGKFPHKKLTGVFELYHYFDKVISVSKALMTINSHKLSKYIEAEQLDYLPNLIFLGNDFVSEKKEEALFNLNGIYSFINSEIRIFQNPKVNSVFEVKSFSKNEIVKVLSTKKVQDIIFVKILVNDIYLGWVEFSELKFSGNETKKVVKVKKVASIVKKQNFLIYQNIPNFFPGEKDEAVTETKYVTQQYWFVNKVLFTKQGKVAYISNGLGIKGWVRYGALNRFHNLANKPYLALGFLIHNLRNKCLTSSKITFEKY
;
A
#
# COMPACT_ATOMS: atom_id res chain seq x y z
N MET A 1 -5.13 -33.21 -10.56
CA MET A 1 -6.24 -32.29 -10.19
C MET A 1 -5.75 -30.87 -10.43
N LYS A 2 -6.49 -30.03 -11.16
CA LYS A 2 -6.16 -28.59 -11.26
C LYS A 2 -6.29 -27.98 -9.85
N ASN A 3 -5.35 -27.12 -9.47
CA ASN A 3 -5.43 -26.37 -8.20
C ASN A 3 -6.70 -25.50 -8.20
N PHE A 4 -7.38 -25.39 -7.05
CA PHE A 4 -8.55 -24.52 -6.90
C PHE A 4 -8.16 -23.05 -7.16
N VAL A 5 -8.94 -22.36 -8.00
CA VAL A 5 -8.74 -20.94 -8.31
C VAL A 5 -10.01 -20.16 -7.90
N PRO A 6 -9.98 -19.38 -6.80
CA PRO A 6 -11.16 -18.70 -6.26
C PRO A 6 -11.95 -17.90 -7.29
N ARG A 7 -11.27 -17.08 -8.11
CA ARG A 7 -11.86 -16.25 -9.17
C ARG A 7 -12.68 -17.08 -10.18
N GLU A 8 -12.14 -18.21 -10.62
CA GLU A 8 -12.79 -19.03 -11.65
C GLU A 8 -14.01 -19.74 -11.09
N TYR A 9 -13.92 -20.19 -9.84
CA TYR A 9 -15.06 -20.73 -9.11
C TYR A 9 -16.14 -19.65 -8.91
N TYR A 10 -15.76 -18.47 -8.43
CA TYR A 10 -16.66 -17.33 -8.25
C TYR A 10 -17.38 -16.97 -9.57
N SER A 11 -16.62 -16.84 -10.66
CA SER A 11 -17.16 -16.47 -11.99
C SER A 11 -18.10 -17.54 -12.55
N ARG A 12 -17.88 -18.82 -12.24
CA ARG A 12 -18.72 -19.92 -12.70
C ARG A 12 -20.09 -19.97 -12.01
N PHE A 13 -20.15 -19.58 -10.75
CA PHE A 13 -21.36 -19.68 -9.91
C PHE A 13 -21.99 -18.32 -9.59
N TYR A 14 -21.47 -17.23 -10.16
CA TYR A 14 -21.93 -15.87 -9.89
C TYR A 14 -23.43 -15.71 -10.16
N GLU A 15 -23.88 -16.08 -11.36
CA GLU A 15 -25.28 -15.94 -11.77
C GLU A 15 -26.21 -16.97 -11.12
N GLN A 16 -25.67 -18.12 -10.68
CA GLN A 16 -26.47 -19.27 -10.22
C GLN A 16 -26.72 -19.26 -8.72
N SER A 17 -25.85 -18.61 -7.94
CA SER A 17 -25.93 -18.67 -6.47
C SER A 17 -26.96 -17.66 -5.95
N CYS A 18 -27.87 -18.12 -5.08
CA CYS A 18 -28.84 -17.27 -4.39
C CYS A 18 -28.24 -16.68 -3.09
N ILE A 19 -28.72 -15.51 -2.68
CA ILE A 19 -28.32 -14.90 -1.41
C ILE A 19 -29.07 -15.54 -0.24
N ASN A 20 -28.36 -15.85 0.84
CA ASN A 20 -28.90 -16.20 2.14
C ASN A 20 -29.05 -14.93 2.99
N SER A 21 -30.30 -14.56 3.31
CA SER A 21 -30.65 -13.33 4.03
C SER A 21 -30.04 -13.24 5.42
N ASP A 22 -29.77 -14.38 6.05
CA ASP A 22 -29.46 -14.47 7.48
C ASP A 22 -27.98 -14.77 7.71
N THR A 23 -27.11 -14.50 6.73
CA THR A 23 -25.65 -14.73 6.83
C THR A 23 -24.87 -13.43 6.80
N ILE A 24 -23.96 -13.28 7.76
CA ILE A 24 -23.00 -12.18 7.86
C ILE A 24 -21.58 -12.73 7.74
N LEU A 25 -20.84 -12.26 6.74
CA LEU A 25 -19.43 -12.59 6.54
C LEU A 25 -18.54 -11.44 7.03
N TYR A 26 -17.61 -11.74 7.92
CA TYR A 26 -16.66 -10.79 8.50
C TYR A 26 -15.24 -11.10 8.01
N GLU A 27 -14.53 -10.10 7.50
CA GLU A 27 -13.11 -10.20 7.13
C GLU A 27 -12.35 -8.96 7.63
N SER A 28 -11.54 -9.11 8.67
CA SER A 28 -10.61 -8.06 9.13
C SER A 28 -9.18 -8.35 8.68
N ARG A 29 -8.48 -7.30 8.24
CA ARG A 29 -7.05 -7.35 7.85
C ARG A 29 -6.73 -8.52 6.89
N ASP A 30 -7.52 -8.66 5.82
CA ASP A 30 -7.36 -9.74 4.84
C ASP A 30 -7.42 -11.16 5.47
N GLY A 31 -8.22 -11.33 6.52
CA GLY A 31 -8.39 -12.57 7.28
C GLY A 31 -7.24 -12.89 8.24
N SER A 32 -6.32 -11.96 8.51
CA SER A 32 -5.16 -12.25 9.36
C SER A 32 -5.53 -12.49 10.82
N THR A 33 -6.52 -11.75 11.34
CA THR A 33 -6.88 -11.69 12.75
C THR A 33 -8.36 -11.31 12.88
N ILE A 34 -9.07 -11.81 13.89
CA ILE A 34 -10.42 -11.37 14.25
C ILE A 34 -10.28 -10.17 15.18
N SER A 35 -10.48 -8.97 14.65
CA SER A 35 -10.12 -7.72 15.32
C SER A 35 -10.83 -6.53 14.66
N ASP A 36 -10.60 -5.34 15.20
CA ASP A 36 -10.97 -4.03 14.66
C ASP A 36 -12.50 -3.81 14.65
N SER A 37 -12.98 -2.85 13.86
CA SER A 37 -14.40 -2.49 13.85
C SER A 37 -15.32 -3.67 13.43
N PRO A 38 -14.92 -4.59 12.54
CA PRO A 38 -15.69 -5.81 12.29
C PRO A 38 -15.90 -6.67 13.55
N LEU A 39 -14.92 -6.75 14.45
CA LEU A 39 -15.07 -7.47 15.73
C LEU A 39 -16.09 -6.76 16.62
N ALA A 40 -15.98 -5.45 16.80
CA ALA A 40 -16.93 -4.70 17.63
C ALA A 40 -18.38 -4.79 17.10
N LEU A 41 -18.58 -4.72 15.78
CA LEU A 41 -19.88 -4.94 15.15
C LEU A 41 -20.39 -6.37 15.35
N PHE A 42 -19.51 -7.38 15.25
CA PHE A 42 -19.87 -8.76 15.58
C PHE A 42 -20.32 -8.90 17.04
N LEU A 43 -19.60 -8.32 17.99
CA LEU A 43 -19.95 -8.39 19.41
C LEU A 43 -21.32 -7.75 19.69
N SER A 44 -21.59 -6.58 19.08
CA SER A 44 -22.88 -5.90 19.18
C SER A 44 -24.03 -6.75 18.60
N LEU A 45 -23.86 -7.29 17.39
CA LEU A 45 -24.87 -8.14 16.74
C LEU A 45 -25.09 -9.44 17.51
N ALA A 46 -24.01 -10.13 17.90
CA ALA A 46 -24.07 -11.44 18.53
C ALA A 46 -24.63 -11.40 19.97
N ASN A 47 -24.52 -10.27 20.68
CA ASN A 47 -25.13 -10.08 22.00
C ASN A 47 -26.61 -9.66 21.93
N ASN A 48 -27.05 -9.10 20.80
CA ASN A 48 -28.41 -8.59 20.67
C ASN A 48 -29.39 -9.72 20.30
N LYS A 49 -30.50 -9.80 21.06
CA LYS A 49 -31.51 -10.86 20.95
C LYS A 49 -32.23 -10.85 19.59
N ASP A 50 -32.35 -9.68 18.96
CA ASP A 50 -33.03 -9.50 17.68
C ASP A 50 -32.28 -10.18 16.52
N TYR A 51 -30.98 -10.45 16.68
CA TYR A 51 -30.11 -10.98 15.62
C TYR A 51 -29.64 -12.42 15.89
N THR A 52 -30.28 -13.14 16.83
CA THR A 52 -29.92 -14.52 17.20
C THR A 52 -30.04 -15.53 16.07
N ASN A 53 -30.86 -15.25 15.05
CA ASN A 53 -31.02 -16.09 13.86
C ASN A 53 -29.89 -15.94 12.83
N PHE A 54 -29.04 -14.91 12.96
CA PHE A 54 -27.96 -14.69 12.00
C PHE A 54 -26.82 -15.68 12.19
N GLN A 55 -26.34 -16.23 11.08
CA GLN A 55 -25.10 -17.00 11.03
C GLN A 55 -23.91 -16.05 10.88
N HIS A 56 -22.98 -16.09 11.86
CA HIS A 56 -21.76 -15.29 11.84
C HIS A 56 -20.58 -16.09 11.28
N VAL A 57 -20.10 -15.70 10.10
CA VAL A 57 -19.00 -16.37 9.40
C VAL A 57 -17.76 -15.49 9.43
N TRP A 58 -16.69 -15.96 10.05
CA TRP A 58 -15.41 -15.26 10.15
C TRP A 58 -14.37 -15.83 9.19
N VAL A 59 -13.81 -14.95 8.36
CA VAL A 59 -12.73 -15.27 7.43
C VAL A 59 -11.40 -15.21 8.17
N VAL A 60 -10.66 -16.32 8.17
CA VAL A 60 -9.34 -16.44 8.79
C VAL A 60 -8.32 -17.02 7.80
N MET A 61 -7.02 -16.84 8.05
CA MET A 61 -5.96 -17.43 7.23
C MET A 61 -5.71 -18.92 7.57
N ASP A 62 -5.93 -19.31 8.83
CA ASP A 62 -5.72 -20.65 9.34
C ASP A 62 -6.81 -20.95 10.39
N LYS A 63 -7.71 -21.89 10.10
CA LYS A 63 -8.80 -22.27 11.02
C LYS A 63 -8.31 -22.91 12.31
N LEU A 64 -7.13 -23.52 12.29
CA LEU A 64 -6.59 -24.29 13.41
C LEU A 64 -5.83 -23.42 14.43
N SER A 65 -5.62 -22.14 14.12
CA SER A 65 -4.93 -21.22 15.02
C SER A 65 -5.74 -20.96 16.28
N SER A 66 -5.15 -21.27 17.45
CA SER A 66 -5.75 -20.99 18.76
C SER A 66 -5.91 -19.49 19.02
N LEU A 67 -5.17 -18.63 18.30
CA LEU A 67 -5.23 -17.18 18.44
C LEU A 67 -6.46 -16.54 17.77
N ASN A 68 -7.22 -17.29 16.96
CA ASN A 68 -8.39 -16.74 16.26
C ASN A 68 -9.45 -16.17 17.23
N LEU A 69 -9.62 -16.80 18.39
CA LEU A 69 -10.68 -16.47 19.35
C LEU A 69 -10.21 -15.58 20.51
N ILE A 70 -8.98 -15.06 20.45
CA ILE A 70 -8.37 -14.39 21.59
C ILE A 70 -9.08 -13.09 22.00
N ASN A 71 -9.61 -12.36 21.02
CA ASN A 71 -10.33 -11.10 21.24
C ASN A 71 -11.85 -11.33 21.44
N VAL A 72 -12.30 -12.59 21.48
CA VAL A 72 -13.73 -12.95 21.53
C VAL A 72 -14.07 -13.47 22.93
N PRO A 73 -15.07 -12.89 23.62
CA PRO A 73 -15.54 -13.40 24.90
C PRO A 73 -16.00 -14.87 24.80
N GLU A 74 -15.73 -15.66 25.84
CA GLU A 74 -16.02 -17.11 25.86
C GLU A 74 -17.47 -17.44 25.50
N SER A 75 -18.43 -16.64 25.98
CA SER A 75 -19.86 -16.79 25.74
C SER A 75 -20.28 -16.66 24.27
N LEU A 76 -19.45 -16.05 23.42
CA LEU A 76 -19.74 -15.80 22.01
C LEU A 76 -18.94 -16.67 21.04
N LYS A 77 -17.92 -17.40 21.53
CA LYS A 77 -17.05 -18.24 20.68
C LYS A 77 -17.83 -19.29 19.89
N SER A 78 -18.86 -19.89 20.49
CA SER A 78 -19.71 -20.91 19.84
C SER A 78 -20.60 -20.37 18.73
N LYS A 79 -20.77 -19.04 18.61
CA LYS A 79 -21.58 -18.40 17.56
C LYS A 79 -20.82 -18.20 16.25
N ILE A 80 -19.52 -18.48 16.22
CA ILE A 80 -18.64 -18.21 15.08
C ILE A 80 -18.44 -19.47 14.24
N LEU A 81 -18.65 -19.33 12.92
CA LEU A 81 -18.21 -20.29 11.92
C LEU A 81 -16.92 -19.77 11.24
N PHE A 82 -15.84 -20.55 11.25
CA PHE A 82 -14.61 -20.17 10.55
C PHE A 82 -14.57 -20.65 9.09
N VAL A 83 -14.09 -19.77 8.21
CA VAL A 83 -13.78 -20.08 6.81
C VAL A 83 -12.36 -19.64 6.46
N GLU A 84 -11.61 -20.48 5.75
CA GLU A 84 -10.24 -20.11 5.35
C GLU A 84 -10.29 -19.22 4.11
N ARG A 85 -9.57 -18.12 4.14
CA ARG A 85 -9.50 -17.20 3.02
C ARG A 85 -8.99 -17.91 1.76
N ASN A 86 -9.66 -17.68 0.63
CA ASN A 86 -9.41 -18.35 -0.65
C ASN A 86 -9.71 -19.86 -0.69
N SER A 87 -10.35 -20.44 0.33
CA SER A 87 -10.93 -21.78 0.23
C SER A 87 -12.19 -21.77 -0.64
N LYS A 88 -12.68 -22.94 -1.04
CA LYS A 88 -13.96 -23.06 -1.74
C LYS A 88 -15.11 -22.51 -0.89
N GLU A 89 -15.14 -22.86 0.39
CA GLU A 89 -16.15 -22.39 1.35
C GLU A 89 -16.17 -20.86 1.46
N TYR A 90 -14.99 -20.22 1.51
CA TYR A 90 -14.91 -18.76 1.47
C TYR A 90 -15.59 -18.18 0.22
N VAL A 91 -15.34 -18.76 -0.96
CA VAL A 91 -15.96 -18.28 -2.20
C VAL A 91 -17.46 -18.56 -2.20
N ASP A 92 -17.92 -19.68 -1.64
CA ASP A 92 -19.34 -19.99 -1.46
C ASP A 92 -20.03 -18.90 -0.61
N TYR A 93 -19.43 -18.48 0.51
CA TYR A 93 -19.97 -17.39 1.33
C TYR A 93 -19.86 -16.02 0.66
N MET A 94 -18.80 -15.73 -0.08
CA MET A 94 -18.71 -14.49 -0.88
C MET A 94 -19.83 -14.40 -1.94
N LEU A 95 -20.29 -15.54 -2.46
CA LEU A 95 -21.38 -15.63 -3.45
C LEU A 95 -22.78 -15.55 -2.85
N THR A 96 -22.94 -15.88 -1.56
CA THR A 96 -24.24 -16.18 -0.93
C THR A 96 -24.55 -15.32 0.31
N ALA A 97 -23.57 -14.81 1.05
CA ALA A 97 -23.85 -14.03 2.25
C ALA A 97 -24.54 -12.71 1.92
N LYS A 98 -25.59 -12.36 2.70
CA LYS A 98 -26.32 -11.09 2.57
C LYS A 98 -25.47 -9.91 3.01
N TYR A 99 -24.81 -10.01 4.16
CA TYR A 99 -24.01 -8.92 4.73
C TYR A 99 -22.53 -9.26 4.64
N LEU A 100 -21.74 -8.34 4.10
CA LEU A 100 -20.29 -8.45 3.96
C LEU A 100 -19.64 -7.30 4.74
N ILE A 101 -18.90 -7.60 5.79
CA ILE A 101 -18.29 -6.61 6.69
C ILE A 101 -16.77 -6.73 6.64
N THR A 102 -16.08 -5.65 6.26
CA THR A 102 -14.61 -5.60 6.24
C THR A 102 -14.07 -4.24 6.64
N ASN A 103 -12.82 -4.19 7.11
CA ASN A 103 -12.09 -2.97 7.42
C ASN A 103 -11.02 -2.60 6.36
N SER A 104 -10.95 -3.37 5.27
CA SER A 104 -9.95 -3.22 4.21
C SER A 104 -10.63 -3.29 2.84
N THR A 105 -10.20 -4.20 1.97
CA THR A 105 -10.78 -4.41 0.64
C THR A 105 -10.92 -5.89 0.37
N PHE A 106 -12.01 -6.30 -0.27
CA PHE A 106 -12.07 -7.63 -0.88
C PHE A 106 -11.18 -7.70 -2.12
N GLN A 107 -10.81 -8.93 -2.48
CA GLN A 107 -9.88 -9.21 -3.56
C GLN A 107 -10.36 -8.68 -4.92
N SER A 108 -9.43 -8.49 -5.86
CA SER A 108 -9.71 -7.86 -7.14
C SER A 108 -10.79 -8.57 -7.97
N TRP A 109 -10.98 -9.88 -7.81
CA TRP A 109 -12.06 -10.62 -8.49
C TRP A 109 -13.43 -10.47 -7.84
N PHE A 110 -13.55 -9.94 -6.62
CA PHE A 110 -14.85 -9.79 -5.98
C PHE A 110 -15.73 -8.78 -6.74
N SER A 111 -16.99 -9.10 -6.97
CA SER A 111 -17.99 -8.18 -7.52
C SER A 111 -19.27 -8.34 -6.72
N LYS A 112 -19.68 -7.31 -5.98
CA LYS A 112 -20.89 -7.35 -5.16
C LYS A 112 -22.13 -7.67 -6.01
N LYS A 113 -23.03 -8.52 -5.51
CA LYS A 113 -24.37 -8.70 -6.11
C LYS A 113 -25.33 -7.62 -5.62
N LYS A 114 -26.37 -7.33 -6.40
CA LYS A 114 -27.35 -6.27 -6.08
C LYS A 114 -28.01 -6.48 -4.71
N GLU A 115 -28.26 -7.73 -4.36
CA GLU A 115 -28.94 -8.12 -3.13
C GLU A 115 -28.01 -8.13 -1.91
N GLN A 116 -26.68 -8.06 -2.09
CA GLN A 116 -25.72 -8.01 -0.98
C GLN A 116 -25.57 -6.60 -0.43
N VAL A 117 -25.34 -6.54 0.88
CA VAL A 117 -25.04 -5.33 1.65
C VAL A 117 -23.57 -5.35 2.04
N TYR A 118 -22.78 -4.46 1.45
CA TYR A 118 -21.36 -4.34 1.69
C TYR A 118 -21.08 -3.15 2.62
N ILE A 119 -20.61 -3.47 3.82
CA ILE A 119 -20.25 -2.55 4.89
C ILE A 119 -18.73 -2.50 4.99
N ASN A 120 -18.15 -1.32 4.77
CA ASN A 120 -16.72 -1.11 4.92
C ASN A 120 -16.46 -0.15 6.06
N THR A 121 -15.76 -0.63 7.09
CA THR A 121 -15.46 0.16 8.28
C THR A 121 -14.20 1.01 8.11
N TRP A 122 -13.39 0.76 7.07
CA TRP A 122 -12.01 1.21 7.00
C TRP A 122 -11.23 0.92 8.30
N HIS A 123 -10.06 1.53 8.50
CA HIS A 123 -9.15 1.16 9.59
C HIS A 123 -8.44 2.35 10.23
N GLY A 124 -8.99 3.56 10.16
CA GLY A 124 -8.46 4.70 10.92
C GLY A 124 -8.66 6.07 10.29
N THR A 125 -8.60 7.10 11.14
CA THR A 125 -8.58 8.51 10.74
C THR A 125 -7.30 8.82 9.94
N PRO A 126 -7.38 9.41 8.75
CA PRO A 126 -6.20 9.65 7.92
C PRO A 126 -5.30 10.75 8.49
N LEU A 127 -4.06 10.38 8.80
CA LEU A 127 -2.98 11.30 9.13
C LEU A 127 -2.10 11.62 7.91
N LYS A 128 -1.76 10.58 7.15
CA LYS A 128 -0.90 10.62 5.95
C LYS A 128 -1.76 10.76 4.70
N ALA A 129 -1.20 11.37 3.65
CA ALA A 129 -1.83 11.44 2.34
C ALA A 129 -2.23 10.05 1.84
N MET A 130 -3.38 9.97 1.17
CA MET A 130 -3.97 8.70 0.71
C MET A 130 -4.50 8.79 -0.70
N GLY A 131 -4.57 7.64 -1.36
CA GLY A 131 -5.13 7.52 -2.71
C GLY A 131 -4.46 8.46 -3.72
N PHE A 132 -5.23 9.35 -4.34
CA PHE A 132 -4.74 10.30 -5.33
C PHE A 132 -3.87 11.42 -4.77
N ASP A 133 -3.88 11.63 -3.45
CA ASP A 133 -3.05 12.63 -2.79
C ASP A 133 -1.63 12.11 -2.51
N ILE A 134 -1.35 10.83 -2.76
CA ILE A 134 0.00 10.28 -2.70
C ILE A 134 0.70 10.53 -4.05
N GLU A 135 1.75 11.35 -4.02
CA GLU A 135 2.57 11.63 -5.20
C GLU A 135 3.18 10.35 -5.79
N ASN A 136 3.25 10.29 -7.12
CA ASN A 136 3.86 9.20 -7.89
C ASN A 136 3.28 7.79 -7.65
N GLN A 137 2.14 7.65 -6.96
CA GLN A 137 1.55 6.38 -6.56
C GLN A 137 0.08 6.21 -6.97
N LEU A 138 -0.34 6.88 -8.05
CA LEU A 138 -1.71 6.79 -8.58
C LEU A 138 -2.22 5.35 -8.68
N GLY A 139 -1.35 4.42 -9.07
CA GLY A 139 -1.70 3.01 -9.21
C GLY A 139 -2.07 2.27 -7.93
N ASN A 140 -1.80 2.80 -6.75
CA ASN A 140 -2.22 2.15 -5.50
C ASN A 140 -3.72 2.27 -5.24
N THR A 141 -4.42 3.14 -5.98
CA THR A 141 -5.86 3.36 -5.83
C THR A 141 -6.73 2.24 -6.44
N GLN A 142 -6.21 1.37 -7.34
CA GLN A 142 -7.08 0.58 -8.24
C GLN A 142 -8.15 -0.23 -7.50
N ASN A 143 -7.75 -1.19 -6.66
CA ASN A 143 -8.69 -2.07 -5.98
C ASN A 143 -9.35 -1.38 -4.78
N VAL A 144 -8.69 -0.39 -4.20
CA VAL A 144 -9.21 0.38 -3.06
C VAL A 144 -10.41 1.19 -3.49
N LEU A 145 -10.26 2.06 -4.50
CA LEU A 145 -11.36 2.89 -5.00
C LEU A 145 -12.52 2.02 -5.49
N ARG A 146 -12.22 0.90 -6.18
CA ARG A 146 -13.23 -0.06 -6.63
C ARG A 146 -14.05 -0.60 -5.47
N ASN A 147 -13.40 -1.02 -4.39
CA ASN A 147 -14.09 -1.50 -3.20
C ASN A 147 -14.92 -0.39 -2.55
N LEU A 148 -14.35 0.80 -2.34
CA LEU A 148 -15.05 1.93 -1.74
C LEU A 148 -16.34 2.27 -2.50
N LEU A 149 -16.26 2.36 -3.84
CA LEU A 149 -17.41 2.68 -4.70
C LEU A 149 -18.48 1.57 -4.75
N MET A 150 -18.13 0.31 -4.41
CA MET A 150 -19.08 -0.81 -4.34
C MET A 150 -19.84 -0.88 -3.01
N THR A 151 -19.44 -0.13 -1.98
CA THR A 151 -20.04 -0.23 -0.64
C THR A 151 -21.44 0.35 -0.59
N ASP A 152 -22.31 -0.25 0.22
CA ASP A 152 -23.60 0.32 0.58
C ASP A 152 -23.47 1.25 1.79
N TYR A 153 -22.58 0.90 2.73
CA TYR A 153 -22.25 1.70 3.89
C TYR A 153 -20.73 1.81 4.05
N PHE A 154 -20.23 3.04 4.09
CA PHE A 154 -18.84 3.35 4.42
C PHE A 154 -18.80 4.10 5.76
N LEU A 155 -18.13 3.53 6.77
CA LEU A 155 -18.04 4.18 8.07
C LEU A 155 -16.95 5.24 8.08
N SER A 156 -17.26 6.37 8.70
CA SER A 156 -16.36 7.50 8.88
C SER A 156 -16.41 7.95 10.35
N PRO A 157 -15.26 8.09 11.02
CA PRO A 157 -15.23 8.43 12.44
C PRO A 157 -15.51 9.92 12.68
N ASN A 158 -15.26 10.78 11.69
CA ASN A 158 -15.32 12.23 11.85
C ASN A 158 -15.44 12.95 10.49
N PRO A 159 -15.84 14.25 10.49
CA PRO A 159 -15.94 15.05 9.27
C PRO A 159 -14.62 15.17 8.48
N HIS A 160 -13.47 15.14 9.16
CA HIS A 160 -12.14 15.16 8.53
C HIS A 160 -11.94 13.96 7.60
N THR A 161 -12.24 12.76 8.10
CA THR A 161 -12.13 11.52 7.32
C THR A 161 -13.07 11.54 6.12
N THR A 162 -14.33 11.93 6.31
CA THR A 162 -15.29 12.05 5.20
C THR A 162 -14.80 13.02 4.14
N LYS A 163 -14.27 14.19 4.53
CA LYS A 163 -13.75 15.19 3.59
C LYS A 163 -12.67 14.61 2.70
N ILE A 164 -11.78 13.77 3.23
CA ILE A 164 -10.67 13.16 2.49
C ILE A 164 -11.17 12.06 1.53
N PHE A 165 -11.99 11.13 2.01
CA PHE A 165 -12.50 10.03 1.17
C PHE A 165 -13.45 10.54 0.07
N ALA A 166 -14.36 11.44 0.42
CA ALA A 166 -15.26 12.07 -0.54
C ALA A 166 -14.51 13.02 -1.49
N GLY A 167 -13.48 13.72 -0.97
CA GLY A 167 -12.69 14.72 -1.66
C GLY A 167 -11.44 14.15 -2.33
N SER A 168 -10.31 14.85 -2.22
CA SER A 168 -9.12 14.61 -3.05
C SER A 168 -8.53 13.19 -2.96
N GLY A 169 -8.58 12.55 -1.78
CA GLY A 169 -7.96 11.25 -1.54
C GLY A 169 -8.51 10.12 -2.41
N TYR A 170 -9.83 9.94 -2.47
CA TYR A 170 -10.48 8.90 -3.30
C TYR A 170 -11.55 9.44 -4.26
N LYS A 171 -11.80 10.74 -4.20
CA LYS A 171 -12.69 11.51 -5.07
C LYS A 171 -14.15 11.08 -5.01
N MET A 172 -14.62 10.26 -4.06
CA MET A 172 -15.91 9.55 -4.16
C MET A 172 -17.15 10.43 -4.43
N ARG A 173 -17.07 11.73 -4.12
CA ARG A 173 -18.14 12.70 -4.36
C ARG A 173 -18.57 12.72 -5.83
N GLY A 174 -19.87 12.81 -6.01
CA GLY A 174 -20.58 12.93 -7.28
C GLY A 174 -21.04 11.60 -7.87
N ILE A 175 -20.35 10.48 -7.56
CA ILE A 175 -20.63 9.17 -8.16
C ILE A 175 -20.97 8.06 -7.16
N TYR A 176 -20.55 8.18 -5.90
CA TYR A 176 -20.76 7.15 -4.89
C TYR A 176 -22.23 7.03 -4.48
N LYS A 177 -22.82 5.85 -4.69
CA LYS A 177 -24.25 5.56 -4.47
C LYS A 177 -24.61 5.11 -3.05
N GLY A 178 -23.61 4.67 -2.27
CA GLY A 178 -23.82 4.25 -0.89
C GLY A 178 -23.94 5.42 0.08
N GLU A 179 -24.00 5.09 1.37
CA GLU A 179 -24.10 6.04 2.48
C GLU A 179 -22.79 6.09 3.25
N ILE A 180 -22.23 7.30 3.42
CA ILE A 180 -21.15 7.49 4.39
C ILE A 180 -21.81 7.75 5.75
N ILE A 181 -21.51 6.91 6.73
CA ILE A 181 -22.01 7.02 8.10
C ILE A 181 -20.93 7.69 8.95
N GLU A 182 -21.12 8.96 9.29
CA GLU A 182 -20.28 9.69 10.24
C GLU A 182 -20.77 9.43 11.67
N SER A 183 -20.09 8.57 12.43
CA SER A 183 -20.58 8.14 13.76
C SER A 183 -19.51 7.67 14.76
N GLY A 184 -18.23 7.91 14.52
CA GLY A 184 -17.14 7.30 15.29
C GLY A 184 -16.76 5.92 14.73
N TYR A 185 -15.88 5.19 15.41
CA TYR A 185 -15.51 3.82 15.03
C TYR A 185 -15.95 2.77 16.05
N PRO A 186 -16.60 1.67 15.62
CA PRO A 186 -16.99 0.56 16.50
C PRO A 186 -15.86 0.04 17.39
N ARG A 187 -14.64 -0.08 16.86
CA ARG A 187 -13.49 -0.59 17.63
C ARG A 187 -13.12 0.29 18.83
N ILE A 188 -13.46 1.57 18.81
CA ILE A 188 -13.14 2.49 19.92
C ILE A 188 -14.02 2.21 21.13
N ASP A 189 -15.21 1.63 20.95
CA ASP A 189 -16.01 1.10 22.06
C ASP A 189 -15.21 0.06 22.87
N LEU A 190 -14.38 -0.77 22.21
CA LEU A 190 -13.52 -1.73 22.92
C LEU A 190 -12.48 -1.04 23.82
N THR A 191 -11.99 0.14 23.43
CA THR A 191 -11.06 0.93 24.25
C THR A 191 -11.75 1.55 25.46
N LYS A 192 -13.01 1.96 25.31
CA LYS A 192 -13.76 2.69 26.34
C LYS A 192 -14.48 1.77 27.34
N GLU A 193 -15.07 0.69 26.83
CA GLU A 193 -15.97 -0.19 27.59
C GLU A 193 -15.27 -1.41 28.19
N THR A 194 -14.07 -1.77 27.70
CA THR A 194 -13.29 -2.85 28.33
C THR A 194 -12.61 -2.30 29.59
N SER A 195 -12.82 -2.97 30.72
CA SER A 195 -12.13 -2.59 31.96
C SER A 195 -10.61 -2.76 31.80
N SER A 196 -9.84 -1.87 32.43
CA SER A 196 -8.38 -1.97 32.38
C SER A 196 -7.87 -3.30 32.95
N ASP A 197 -8.55 -3.87 33.94
CA ASP A 197 -8.14 -5.14 34.56
C ASP A 197 -8.39 -6.33 33.64
N ASP A 198 -9.53 -6.38 32.96
CA ASP A 198 -9.81 -7.43 31.96
C ASP A 198 -8.81 -7.37 30.81
N ALA A 199 -8.52 -6.16 30.31
CA ALA A 199 -7.52 -5.96 29.27
C ALA A 199 -6.11 -6.40 29.72
N LYS A 200 -5.71 -6.08 30.96
CA LYS A 200 -4.44 -6.54 31.55
C LYS A 200 -4.41 -8.07 31.72
N ASN A 201 -5.53 -8.70 32.07
CA ASN A 201 -5.63 -10.15 32.20
C ASN A 201 -5.45 -10.85 30.84
N LEU A 202 -6.08 -10.34 29.78
CA LEU A 202 -5.86 -10.85 28.41
C LEU A 202 -4.40 -10.75 27.97
N LEU A 203 -3.71 -9.66 28.33
CA LEU A 203 -2.27 -9.51 28.06
C LEU A 203 -1.44 -10.55 28.84
N LYS A 204 -1.77 -10.81 30.11
CA LYS A 204 -1.10 -11.84 30.91
C LYS A 204 -1.32 -13.25 30.37
N GLU A 205 -2.51 -13.57 29.89
CA GLU A 205 -2.81 -14.85 29.23
C GLU A 205 -1.96 -15.06 27.96
N LEU A 206 -1.57 -13.97 27.29
CA LEU A 206 -0.63 -13.96 26.17
C LEU A 206 0.85 -14.05 26.58
N GLY A 207 1.13 -14.18 27.87
CA GLY A 207 2.49 -14.24 28.40
C GLY A 207 3.17 -12.88 28.55
N ILE A 208 2.41 -11.78 28.59
CA ILE A 208 2.96 -10.47 28.95
C ILE A 208 3.12 -10.38 30.48
N GLU A 209 4.32 -10.02 30.91
CA GLU A 209 4.66 -9.85 32.32
C GLU A 209 4.26 -8.44 32.77
N LEU A 210 3.20 -8.37 33.57
CA LEU A 210 2.67 -7.12 34.12
C LEU A 210 2.56 -7.21 35.65
N ASP A 211 3.10 -6.21 36.34
CA ASP A 211 2.76 -5.96 37.75
C ASP A 211 1.39 -5.27 37.81
N SER A 212 0.41 -5.89 38.48
CA SER A 212 -0.95 -5.34 38.58
C SER A 212 -1.00 -3.95 39.22
N ASN A 213 -0.02 -3.58 40.04
CA ASN A 213 -0.01 -2.31 40.78
C ASN A 213 0.65 -1.16 40.00
N LEU A 214 1.29 -1.44 38.87
CA LEU A 214 2.02 -0.43 38.11
C LEU A 214 1.22 0.03 36.87
N PRO A 215 1.24 1.35 36.56
CA PRO A 215 0.67 1.87 35.33
C PRO A 215 1.35 1.29 34.08
N VAL A 216 0.60 1.13 32.99
CA VAL A 216 1.08 0.51 31.75
C VAL A 216 1.43 1.58 30.71
N VAL A 217 2.68 1.55 30.25
CA VAL A 217 3.16 2.38 29.13
C VAL A 217 3.27 1.48 27.90
N VAL A 218 2.55 1.80 26.83
CA VAL A 218 2.63 1.03 25.59
C VAL A 218 3.39 1.82 24.52
N TYR A 219 4.45 1.21 23.99
CA TYR A 219 5.19 1.72 22.85
C TYR A 219 4.66 1.09 21.55
N MET A 220 4.12 1.92 20.64
CA MET A 220 3.51 1.54 19.37
C MET A 220 4.13 2.30 18.18
N PRO A 221 5.37 1.96 17.74
CA PRO A 221 6.01 2.60 16.60
C PRO A 221 5.43 2.15 15.25
N THR A 222 5.35 3.04 14.25
CA THR A 222 4.92 2.66 12.89
C THR A 222 6.06 2.05 12.07
N TRP A 223 5.69 1.18 11.11
CA TRP A 223 6.66 0.54 10.23
C TRP A 223 7.12 1.47 9.10
N ARG A 224 8.44 1.55 8.89
CA ARG A 224 9.07 2.34 7.82
C ARG A 224 9.30 1.46 6.59
N GLY A 225 8.48 1.64 5.56
CA GLY A 225 8.44 0.74 4.39
C GLY A 225 9.72 0.65 3.53
N ASN A 226 10.65 1.59 3.69
CA ASN A 226 11.93 1.57 3.00
C ASN A 226 12.92 0.55 3.59
N ASP A 227 12.66 0.05 4.81
CA ASP A 227 13.53 -0.90 5.51
C ASP A 227 13.19 -2.38 5.19
N THR A 228 12.62 -2.66 4.01
CA THR A 228 12.44 -4.05 3.55
C THR A 228 13.76 -4.72 3.20
N GLN A 229 14.82 -3.94 2.96
CA GLN A 229 16.14 -4.45 2.60
C GLN A 229 16.97 -4.83 3.85
N ASN A 230 16.78 -4.18 5.00
CA ASN A 230 17.48 -4.49 6.26
C ASN A 230 16.60 -4.26 7.51
N PRO A 231 15.44 -4.94 7.65
CA PRO A 231 14.52 -4.76 8.80
C PRO A 231 15.13 -5.16 10.16
N SER A 232 16.43 -5.47 10.23
CA SER A 232 17.18 -5.79 11.46
C SER A 232 17.66 -4.54 12.17
N ASP A 233 17.92 -3.46 11.44
CA ASP A 233 18.47 -2.26 12.05
C ASP A 233 17.36 -1.46 12.76
N SER A 234 16.14 -1.39 12.20
CA SER A 234 15.01 -0.77 12.91
C SER A 234 14.55 -1.52 14.16
N ILE A 235 14.56 -2.86 14.17
CA ILE A 235 14.19 -3.62 15.39
C ILE A 235 15.25 -3.51 16.49
N ALA A 236 16.54 -3.43 16.13
CA ALA A 236 17.61 -3.26 17.11
C ALA A 236 17.46 -1.95 17.88
N GLN A 237 17.12 -0.86 17.17
CA GLN A 237 16.80 0.43 17.78
C GLN A 237 15.62 0.32 18.75
N VAL A 238 14.49 -0.24 18.31
CA VAL A 238 13.30 -0.42 19.17
C VAL A 238 13.63 -1.23 20.43
N ILE A 239 14.44 -2.28 20.32
CA ILE A 239 14.89 -3.09 21.47
C ILE A 239 15.78 -2.26 22.42
N ALA A 240 16.73 -1.50 21.89
CA ALA A 240 17.64 -0.69 22.69
C ALA A 240 16.89 0.41 23.46
N GLU A 241 15.96 1.09 22.80
CA GLU A 241 15.11 2.12 23.39
C GLU A 241 14.17 1.54 24.46
N LEU A 242 13.50 0.42 24.15
CA LEU A 242 12.64 -0.26 25.12
C LEU A 242 13.43 -0.70 26.36
N LYS A 243 14.65 -1.24 26.16
CA LYS A 243 15.53 -1.64 27.26
C LYS A 243 15.97 -0.45 28.12
N TYR A 244 16.28 0.68 27.49
CA TYR A 244 16.62 1.91 28.19
C TYR A 244 15.45 2.38 29.08
N LEU A 245 14.25 2.53 28.50
CA LEU A 245 13.06 2.95 29.24
C LEU A 245 12.72 1.99 30.40
N ARG A 246 12.74 0.68 30.15
CA ARG A 246 12.45 -0.33 31.19
C ARG A 246 13.45 -0.31 32.34
N LYS A 247 14.71 0.01 32.06
CA LYS A 247 15.74 0.14 33.10
C LYS A 247 15.50 1.40 33.94
N GLU A 248 15.22 2.52 33.29
CA GLU A 248 15.03 3.82 33.96
C GLU A 248 13.80 3.82 34.86
N PHE A 249 12.72 3.17 34.44
CA PHE A 249 11.43 3.14 35.14
C PHE A 249 11.11 1.80 35.79
N LEU A 250 12.12 1.02 36.14
CA LEU A 250 11.93 -0.25 36.83
C LEU A 250 11.19 -0.04 38.15
N GLY A 251 10.09 -0.77 38.36
CA GLY A 251 9.24 -0.64 39.55
C GLY A 251 8.32 0.58 39.55
N LYS A 252 8.29 1.38 38.46
CA LYS A 252 7.37 2.52 38.28
C LYS A 252 6.33 2.28 37.18
N TYR A 253 6.74 1.70 36.06
CA TYR A 253 5.88 1.46 34.90
C TYR A 253 6.02 0.03 34.36
N ASN A 254 4.91 -0.54 33.89
CA ASN A 254 4.91 -1.69 32.99
C ASN A 254 5.10 -1.20 31.55
N ILE A 255 6.32 -1.22 31.01
CA ILE A 255 6.59 -0.75 29.64
C ILE A 255 6.57 -1.91 28.65
N ILE A 256 5.57 -1.95 27.78
CA ILE A 256 5.32 -3.03 26.81
C ILE A 256 5.33 -2.51 25.37
N LEU A 257 5.46 -3.43 24.40
CA LEU A 257 5.71 -3.10 23.00
C LEU A 257 4.68 -3.76 22.08
N LYS A 258 4.02 -2.98 21.22
CA LYS A 258 3.23 -3.50 20.08
C LYS A 258 3.77 -2.95 18.78
N VAL A 259 4.43 -3.80 18.00
CA VAL A 259 4.96 -3.43 16.69
C VAL A 259 3.97 -3.71 15.56
N HIS A 260 4.18 -3.07 14.42
CA HIS A 260 3.42 -3.37 13.21
C HIS A 260 3.51 -4.87 12.81
N PRO A 261 2.45 -5.47 12.25
CA PRO A 261 2.39 -6.88 11.83
C PRO A 261 3.59 -7.36 10.99
N TYR A 262 4.07 -6.51 10.07
CA TYR A 262 5.24 -6.82 9.24
C TYR A 262 6.53 -6.97 10.03
N LEU A 263 6.66 -6.27 11.17
CA LEU A 263 7.82 -6.36 12.06
C LEU A 263 7.64 -7.47 13.12
N TYR A 264 6.39 -7.76 13.52
CA TYR A 264 6.07 -8.74 14.56
C TYR A 264 6.72 -10.11 14.34
N LYS A 265 6.61 -10.66 13.12
CA LYS A 265 7.18 -11.97 12.76
C LYS A 265 8.68 -12.07 13.02
N LYS A 266 9.38 -10.94 12.95
CA LYS A 266 10.81 -10.83 13.23
C LYS A 266 11.06 -10.54 14.70
N ALA A 267 10.36 -9.57 15.28
CA ALA A 267 10.46 -9.15 16.67
C ALA A 267 10.30 -10.32 17.64
N LYS A 268 9.33 -11.21 17.41
CA LYS A 268 9.07 -12.37 18.29
C LYS A 268 10.23 -13.36 18.43
N ASN A 269 11.24 -13.29 17.57
CA ASN A 269 12.42 -14.16 17.66
C ASN A 269 13.54 -13.58 18.54
N TYR A 270 13.39 -12.35 19.04
CA TYR A 270 14.34 -11.71 19.95
C TYR A 270 13.95 -12.05 21.38
N LYS A 271 14.88 -12.66 22.13
CA LYS A 271 14.63 -13.08 23.52
C LYS A 271 14.44 -11.89 24.45
N GLU A 272 15.07 -10.76 24.12
CA GLU A 272 14.98 -9.48 24.81
C GLU A 272 13.55 -8.91 24.82
N LEU A 273 12.70 -9.39 23.92
CA LEU A 273 11.31 -8.97 23.78
C LEU A 273 10.31 -9.97 24.42
N SER A 274 10.80 -11.07 25.00
CA SER A 274 9.96 -12.02 25.73
C SER A 274 9.31 -11.34 26.94
N GLY A 275 8.03 -11.62 27.19
CA GLY A 275 7.29 -11.02 28.30
C GLY A 275 6.82 -9.58 28.07
N VAL A 276 7.23 -8.91 26.98
CA VAL A 276 6.91 -7.49 26.74
C VAL A 276 6.36 -7.20 25.35
N LEU A 277 6.60 -8.07 24.37
CA LEU A 277 6.07 -7.93 23.02
C LEU A 277 4.67 -8.51 22.92
N ILE A 278 3.69 -7.64 22.66
CA ILE A 278 2.29 -7.98 22.47
C ILE A 278 2.12 -8.71 21.13
N ASP A 279 1.34 -9.80 21.14
CA ASP A 279 1.03 -10.55 19.94
C ASP A 279 0.26 -9.69 18.91
N ASP A 280 0.53 -9.89 17.61
CA ASP A 280 -0.19 -9.21 16.53
C ASP A 280 -1.67 -9.59 16.47
N ALA A 281 -2.04 -10.78 16.95
CA ALA A 281 -3.41 -11.24 17.05
C ALA A 281 -4.24 -10.43 18.05
N MET A 282 -3.61 -9.85 19.07
CA MET A 282 -4.29 -9.03 20.06
C MET A 282 -4.81 -7.75 19.43
N ASP A 283 -6.09 -7.46 19.64
CA ASP A 283 -6.73 -6.24 19.16
C ASP A 283 -6.04 -5.00 19.76
N ALA A 284 -5.76 -4.00 18.91
CA ALA A 284 -5.09 -2.78 19.37
C ALA A 284 -5.96 -2.00 20.37
N ASN A 285 -7.28 -1.94 20.18
CA ASN A 285 -8.17 -1.20 21.04
C ASN A 285 -8.34 -1.83 22.43
N LEU A 286 -8.20 -3.17 22.55
CA LEU A 286 -8.09 -3.85 23.84
C LEU A 286 -6.76 -3.55 24.54
N VAL A 287 -5.65 -3.43 23.79
CA VAL A 287 -4.37 -2.98 24.35
C VAL A 287 -4.49 -1.55 24.87
N LEU A 288 -5.14 -0.66 24.11
CA LEU A 288 -5.38 0.72 24.53
C LEU A 288 -6.20 0.81 25.82
N ALA A 289 -7.17 -0.09 26.04
CA ALA A 289 -7.93 -0.15 27.29
C ALA A 289 -7.05 -0.45 28.52
N ALA A 290 -6.00 -1.25 28.35
CA ALA A 290 -5.00 -1.51 29.40
C ALA A 290 -3.95 -0.40 29.56
N THR A 291 -3.91 0.59 28.65
CA THR A 291 -2.82 1.56 28.53
C THR A 291 -3.07 2.80 29.38
N ASP A 292 -2.08 3.17 30.19
CA ASP A 292 -2.08 4.41 30.97
C ASP A 292 -1.34 5.55 30.27
N ILE A 293 -0.30 5.24 29.50
CA ILE A 293 0.45 6.20 28.68
C ILE A 293 0.78 5.58 27.32
N LEU A 294 0.44 6.28 26.24
CA LEU A 294 0.74 5.84 24.87
C LEU A 294 1.99 6.54 24.33
N ILE A 295 3.03 5.77 24.00
CA ILE A 295 4.15 6.24 23.18
C ILE A 295 3.92 5.75 21.76
N THR A 296 3.75 6.66 20.81
CA THR A 296 3.58 6.33 19.39
C THR A 296 4.31 7.35 18.52
N ASP A 297 4.19 7.24 17.20
CA ASP A 297 4.74 8.22 16.25
C ASP A 297 3.59 8.76 15.38
N PHE A 298 3.81 8.95 14.08
CA PHE A 298 2.76 9.33 13.13
C PHE A 298 1.86 8.14 12.76
N SER A 299 1.26 7.51 13.77
CA SER A 299 0.29 6.42 13.67
C SER A 299 -1.13 6.96 13.78
N SER A 300 -2.11 6.36 13.11
CA SER A 300 -3.52 6.71 13.35
C SER A 300 -4.03 6.25 14.71
N VAL A 301 -3.29 5.41 15.44
CA VAL A 301 -3.71 4.87 16.74
C VAL A 301 -3.91 5.94 17.82
N PHE A 302 -3.22 7.09 17.72
CA PHE A 302 -3.40 8.15 18.71
C PHE A 302 -4.82 8.73 18.64
N PHE A 303 -5.48 8.75 17.46
CA PHE A 303 -6.86 9.20 17.34
C PHE A 303 -7.79 8.32 18.17
N ASP A 304 -7.62 7.00 18.07
CA ASP A 304 -8.39 6.02 18.84
C ASP A 304 -8.16 6.16 20.35
N TYR A 305 -6.98 6.61 20.77
CA TYR A 305 -6.64 6.78 22.19
C TYR A 305 -7.16 8.09 22.80
N LEU A 306 -7.55 9.09 21.99
CA LEU A 306 -8.08 10.38 22.48
C LEU A 306 -9.32 10.24 23.38
N VAL A 307 -10.06 9.14 23.27
CA VAL A 307 -11.25 8.89 24.10
C VAL A 307 -10.93 8.59 25.56
N THR A 308 -9.67 8.25 25.86
CA THR A 308 -9.25 7.85 27.21
C THR A 308 -8.94 9.02 28.13
N ASP A 309 -8.73 10.22 27.57
CA ASP A 309 -8.23 11.40 28.30
C ASP A 309 -6.86 11.20 28.96
N LYS A 310 -6.11 10.20 28.50
CA LYS A 310 -4.78 9.84 29.03
C LYS A 310 -3.63 10.39 28.17
N PRO A 311 -2.42 10.53 28.76
CA PRO A 311 -1.26 11.10 28.07
C PRO A 311 -0.81 10.34 26.81
N ILE A 312 -0.39 11.11 25.80
CA ILE A 312 0.21 10.63 24.55
C ILE A 312 1.61 11.25 24.41
N ILE A 313 2.57 10.49 23.89
CA ILE A 313 3.90 10.95 23.53
C ILE A 313 4.17 10.59 22.08
N PHE A 314 4.50 11.59 21.24
CA PHE A 314 4.92 11.36 19.86
C PHE A 314 6.44 11.22 19.78
N TYR A 315 6.95 10.00 19.62
CA TYR A 315 8.36 9.73 19.39
C TYR A 315 8.69 9.79 17.89
N ALA A 316 9.26 10.91 17.46
CA ALA A 316 9.46 11.24 16.06
C ALA A 316 10.95 11.41 15.70
N TRP A 317 11.77 10.42 16.07
CA TRP A 317 13.21 10.44 15.82
C TRP A 317 13.58 10.61 14.33
N ASP A 318 12.70 10.23 13.40
CA ASP A 318 12.93 10.27 11.95
C ASP A 318 12.08 11.25 11.16
N GLN A 319 11.42 12.20 11.82
CA GLN A 319 10.51 13.15 11.18
C GLN A 319 11.12 13.88 9.97
N ASP A 320 12.37 14.33 10.10
CA ASP A 320 13.14 15.05 9.08
C ASP A 320 13.47 14.20 7.84
N ILE A 321 13.46 12.87 7.97
CA ILE A 321 13.59 11.93 6.84
C ILE A 321 12.21 11.58 6.29
N TYR A 322 11.22 11.46 7.18
CA TYR A 322 9.89 10.93 6.86
C TYR A 322 8.99 11.95 6.16
N SER A 323 9.14 13.25 6.44
CA SER A 323 8.32 14.32 5.87
C SER A 323 8.50 14.54 4.37
N GLU A 324 9.61 14.05 3.79
CA GLU A 324 9.91 14.22 2.35
C GLU A 324 9.26 13.13 1.47
N ASP A 325 8.91 11.95 2.03
CA ASP A 325 8.48 10.78 1.24
C ASP A 325 6.94 10.65 1.10
N ARG A 326 6.15 11.24 2.00
CA ARG A 326 4.67 11.21 1.96
C ARG A 326 4.08 12.48 2.55
N GLY A 327 3.17 13.13 1.81
CA GLY A 327 2.38 14.25 2.33
C GLY A 327 1.58 13.88 3.58
N MET A 328 1.28 14.87 4.42
CA MET A 328 0.48 14.74 5.65
C MET A 328 -0.75 15.63 5.55
N TYR A 329 -1.89 15.20 6.12
CA TYR A 329 -3.11 16.02 6.17
C TYR A 329 -3.18 16.93 7.40
N LEU A 330 -2.38 16.63 8.43
CA LEU A 330 -2.31 17.42 9.66
C LEU A 330 -0.99 18.16 9.73
N ASP A 331 -1.06 19.40 10.22
CA ASP A 331 0.12 20.13 10.65
C ASP A 331 0.62 19.53 11.97
N MET A 332 1.93 19.37 12.06
CA MET A 332 2.64 18.90 13.25
C MET A 332 2.40 19.81 14.45
N ALA A 333 2.21 21.11 14.23
CA ALA A 333 1.89 22.07 15.29
C ALA A 333 0.52 21.79 15.94
N GLU A 334 -0.40 21.13 15.24
CA GLU A 334 -1.74 20.76 15.71
C GLU A 334 -1.79 19.45 16.50
N LEU A 335 -0.68 18.71 16.63
CA LEU A 335 -0.68 17.44 17.35
C LEU A 335 -1.03 17.64 18.85
N PRO A 336 -1.84 16.71 19.43
CA PRO A 336 -2.40 16.86 20.76
C PRO A 336 -1.42 16.60 21.92
N ALA A 337 -0.15 16.38 21.62
CA ALA A 337 0.86 15.90 22.56
C ALA A 337 2.27 16.33 22.12
N PRO A 338 3.28 16.26 23.02
CA PRO A 338 4.65 16.60 22.69
C PRO A 338 5.22 15.71 21.59
N ILE A 339 6.07 16.32 20.75
CA ILE A 339 6.88 15.62 19.75
C ILE A 339 8.30 15.56 20.28
N LEU A 340 8.71 14.37 20.72
CA LEU A 340 10.02 14.09 21.28
C LEU A 340 10.85 13.33 20.26
N LYS A 341 12.14 13.67 20.16
CA LYS A 341 13.03 13.14 19.13
C LYS A 341 13.94 12.05 19.65
N THR A 342 14.24 12.04 20.95
CA THR A 342 15.15 11.05 21.56
C THR A 342 14.46 10.28 22.68
N VAL A 343 14.91 9.05 22.94
CA VAL A 343 14.39 8.26 24.08
C VAL A 343 14.72 8.89 25.44
N ILE A 344 15.77 9.72 25.50
CA ILE A 344 16.13 10.49 26.69
C ILE A 344 15.07 11.56 26.97
N GLU A 345 14.68 12.32 25.95
CA GLU A 345 13.57 13.29 26.08
C GLU A 345 12.27 12.61 26.55
N ILE A 346 12.00 11.38 26.10
CA ILE A 346 10.86 10.59 26.61
C ILE A 346 11.01 10.30 28.10
N ALA A 347 12.20 9.88 28.55
CA ALA A 347 12.44 9.59 29.96
C ALA A 347 12.32 10.86 30.83
N ASP A 348 12.85 11.99 30.36
CA ASP A 348 12.69 13.28 31.04
C ASP A 348 11.20 13.64 31.14
N TYR A 349 10.45 13.53 30.05
CA TYR A 349 9.01 13.81 30.03
C TYR A 349 8.20 12.87 30.93
N LEU A 350 8.51 11.58 30.93
CA LEU A 350 7.83 10.58 31.78
C LEU A 350 8.06 10.81 33.28
N SER A 351 9.15 11.50 33.64
CA SER A 351 9.46 11.82 35.04
C SER A 351 8.58 12.95 35.59
N ASP A 352 8.14 13.88 34.73
CA ASP A 352 7.34 15.06 35.08
C ASP A 352 5.98 15.11 34.34
N ILE A 353 5.42 13.95 33.99
CA ILE A 353 4.30 13.81 33.05
C ILE A 353 3.04 14.58 33.47
N ASP A 354 2.73 14.63 34.77
CA ASP A 354 1.52 15.28 35.27
C ASP A 354 1.53 16.79 35.02
N GLN A 355 2.70 17.42 35.20
CA GLN A 355 2.87 18.85 34.95
C GLN A 355 2.91 19.14 33.46
N LEU A 356 3.73 18.39 32.70
CA LEU A 356 3.96 18.66 31.28
C LEU A 356 2.75 18.33 30.40
N SER A 357 1.90 17.39 30.82
CA SER A 357 0.67 17.07 30.09
C SER A 357 -0.36 18.21 30.15
N GLN A 358 -0.31 19.06 31.18
CA GLN A 358 -1.20 20.24 31.27
C GLN A 358 -0.91 21.26 30.17
N ASP A 359 0.35 21.38 29.72
CA ASP A 359 0.74 22.29 28.64
C ASP A 359 0.05 21.93 27.32
N TYR A 360 -0.35 20.67 27.15
CA TYR A 360 -0.98 20.15 25.94
C TYR A 360 -2.50 19.99 26.05
N LEU A 361 -3.09 20.17 27.23
CA LEU A 361 -4.53 19.92 27.48
C LEU A 361 -5.43 20.65 26.47
N GLY A 362 -5.14 21.91 26.17
CA GLY A 362 -5.91 22.68 25.19
C GLY A 362 -5.84 22.11 23.77
N LYS A 363 -4.69 21.56 23.34
CA LYS A 363 -4.56 20.89 22.04
C LYS A 363 -5.24 19.53 22.05
N TYR A 364 -5.13 18.79 23.15
CA TYR A 364 -5.78 17.50 23.35
C TYR A 364 -7.30 17.62 23.22
N LEU A 365 -7.93 18.55 23.95
CA LEU A 365 -9.38 18.76 23.91
C LEU A 365 -9.88 19.15 22.51
N ARG A 366 -9.15 20.03 21.80
CA ARG A 366 -9.47 20.38 20.40
C ARG A 366 -9.35 19.19 19.46
N ALA A 367 -8.34 18.34 19.64
CA ALA A 367 -8.20 17.12 18.85
C ALA A 367 -9.33 16.13 19.15
N LYS A 368 -9.72 15.99 20.42
CA LYS A 368 -10.83 15.13 20.84
C LYS A 368 -12.14 15.56 20.18
N GLU A 369 -12.49 16.84 20.28
CA GLU A 369 -13.68 17.42 19.64
C GLU A 369 -13.67 17.24 18.11
N LYS A 370 -12.51 17.39 17.47
CA LYS A 370 -12.37 17.31 16.01
C LYS A 370 -12.42 15.87 15.48
N TYR A 371 -11.81 14.92 16.18
CA TYR A 371 -11.50 13.59 15.63
C TYR A 371 -12.27 12.43 16.28
N VAL A 372 -12.74 12.56 17.51
CA VAL A 372 -13.57 11.55 18.19
C VAL A 372 -14.86 12.15 18.79
N PRO A 373 -15.61 13.00 18.04
CA PRO A 373 -16.81 13.66 18.58
C PRO A 373 -17.97 12.70 18.88
N TYR A 374 -17.96 11.49 18.31
CA TYR A 374 -19.07 10.54 18.39
C TYR A 374 -18.77 9.30 19.24
N ASP A 375 -17.53 9.13 19.70
CA ASP A 375 -17.04 7.91 20.36
C ASP A 375 -17.38 7.90 21.87
N ASP A 376 -18.64 7.61 22.14
CA ASP A 376 -19.25 7.62 23.48
C ASP A 376 -19.41 6.22 24.10
N GLY A 377 -18.86 5.17 23.47
CA GLY A 377 -18.97 3.77 23.91
C GLY A 377 -20.15 3.01 23.30
N ASN A 378 -21.01 3.69 22.53
CA ASN A 378 -22.22 3.11 21.94
C ASN A 378 -22.23 3.23 20.40
N VAL A 379 -21.05 3.26 19.76
CA VAL A 379 -20.90 3.41 18.31
C VAL A 379 -21.34 2.14 17.57
N SER A 380 -21.03 0.97 18.11
CA SER A 380 -21.38 -0.31 17.50
C SER A 380 -22.89 -0.51 17.45
N GLU A 381 -23.58 -0.25 18.57
CA GLU A 381 -25.04 -0.38 18.66
C GLU A 381 -25.76 0.56 17.70
N ARG A 382 -25.44 1.87 17.70
CA ARG A 382 -26.10 2.83 16.80
C ARG A 382 -25.92 2.49 15.32
N ILE A 383 -24.75 1.96 14.93
CA ILE A 383 -24.49 1.56 13.54
C ILE A 383 -25.30 0.33 13.19
N VAL A 384 -25.37 -0.66 14.10
CA VAL A 384 -26.20 -1.84 13.93
C VAL A 384 -27.68 -1.44 13.79
N ASP A 385 -28.21 -0.62 14.68
CA ASP A 385 -29.61 -0.19 14.61
C ASP A 385 -29.90 0.63 13.35
N TYR A 386 -28.98 1.50 12.90
CA TYR A 386 -29.16 2.24 11.66
C TYR A 386 -29.13 1.32 10.41
N ILE A 387 -28.17 0.41 10.33
CA ILE A 387 -28.00 -0.44 9.14
C ILE A 387 -29.13 -1.48 9.05
N PHE A 388 -29.45 -2.15 10.16
CA PHE A 388 -30.35 -3.31 10.20
C PHE A 388 -31.81 -2.94 10.51
N LYS A 389 -32.07 -1.90 11.31
CA LYS A 389 -33.44 -1.46 11.69
C LYS A 389 -33.87 -0.14 11.06
N LYS A 390 -32.94 0.63 10.48
CA LYS A 390 -33.19 2.00 9.96
C LYS A 390 -33.58 3.01 11.04
N GLU A 391 -33.18 2.75 12.28
CA GLU A 391 -33.38 3.67 13.39
C GLU A 391 -32.35 4.81 13.32
N LYS A 392 -32.81 6.05 13.48
CA LYS A 392 -31.94 7.23 13.43
C LYS A 392 -31.46 7.59 14.83
N SER A 393 -30.19 7.94 14.95
CA SER A 393 -29.59 8.52 16.15
C SER A 393 -29.20 9.97 15.90
N SER A 394 -29.31 10.83 16.92
CA SER A 394 -28.78 12.20 16.86
C SER A 394 -27.25 12.25 16.85
N GLN A 395 -26.59 11.15 17.24
CA GLN A 395 -25.13 11.02 17.31
C GLN A 395 -24.52 10.30 16.08
N LEU A 396 -25.26 10.32 14.96
CA LEU A 396 -24.85 9.74 13.69
C LEU A 396 -25.33 10.64 12.56
N VAL A 397 -24.44 10.94 11.61
CA VAL A 397 -24.76 11.76 10.43
C VAL A 397 -24.56 10.95 9.16
N VAL A 398 -25.64 10.80 8.39
CA VAL A 398 -25.60 10.11 7.09
C VAL A 398 -25.27 11.13 5.99
N LYS A 399 -24.19 10.91 5.26
CA LYS A 399 -23.81 11.72 4.09
C LYS A 399 -24.05 10.93 2.81
N LYS A 400 -24.99 11.42 2.00
CA LYS A 400 -25.14 11.02 0.59
C LYS A 400 -24.38 12.03 -0.26
N ILE A 401 -23.41 11.53 -1.02
CA ILE A 401 -22.49 12.38 -1.80
C ILE A 401 -22.59 12.14 -3.31
N ASP A 402 -23.56 11.35 -3.77
CA ASP A 402 -23.96 11.27 -5.17
C ASP A 402 -24.46 12.64 -5.66
N SER A 403 -24.34 12.90 -6.95
CA SER A 403 -24.82 14.16 -7.53
C SER A 403 -25.69 13.91 -8.76
N GLU A 404 -26.52 14.92 -9.07
CA GLU A 404 -27.33 14.98 -10.30
C GLU A 404 -26.51 15.37 -11.54
N LYS A 405 -25.19 15.53 -11.41
CA LYS A 405 -24.30 15.78 -12.55
C LYS A 405 -24.39 14.62 -13.53
N GLU A 406 -24.27 14.96 -14.80
CA GLU A 406 -24.22 13.98 -15.87
C GLU A 406 -22.89 13.21 -15.78
N LYS A 407 -22.99 11.88 -15.64
CA LYS A 407 -21.86 10.98 -15.36
C LYS A 407 -21.27 10.47 -16.67
N LEU A 408 -20.02 10.85 -16.91
CA LEU A 408 -19.28 10.49 -18.12
C LEU A 408 -18.20 9.47 -17.80
N LEU A 409 -18.20 8.34 -18.50
CA LEU A 409 -17.11 7.37 -18.52
C LEU A 409 -16.30 7.54 -19.80
N PHE A 410 -14.99 7.80 -19.69
CA PHE A 410 -14.09 7.87 -20.83
C PHE A 410 -13.05 6.75 -20.81
N TYR A 411 -12.75 6.20 -21.99
CA TYR A 411 -11.54 5.43 -22.26
C TYR A 411 -10.72 6.14 -23.35
N PRO A 412 -9.63 6.86 -22.98
CA PRO A 412 -8.79 7.61 -23.93
C PRO A 412 -7.59 6.81 -24.46
N GLY A 413 -7.48 5.53 -24.11
CA GLY A 413 -6.25 4.75 -24.28
C GLY A 413 -5.36 4.81 -23.04
N ASN A 414 -4.09 4.41 -23.17
CA ASN A 414 -3.14 4.36 -22.05
C ASN A 414 -2.49 5.71 -21.70
N LEU A 415 -2.93 6.80 -22.34
CA LEU A 415 -2.33 8.13 -22.24
C LEU A 415 -0.84 8.16 -22.64
N ASP A 416 -0.48 7.39 -23.68
CA ASP A 416 0.85 7.39 -24.29
C ASP A 416 1.10 8.72 -25.05
N ASN A 417 2.35 9.04 -25.41
CA ASN A 417 2.68 10.27 -26.15
C ASN A 417 2.18 10.22 -27.62
N ASN A 418 0.94 10.65 -27.85
CA ASN A 418 0.31 10.71 -29.18
C ASN A 418 -0.77 11.82 -29.25
N GLY A 419 -1.29 12.07 -30.46
CA GLY A 419 -2.29 13.12 -30.71
C GLY A 419 -3.64 12.90 -30.01
N ILE A 420 -4.05 11.65 -29.77
CA ILE A 420 -5.29 11.33 -29.06
C ILE A 420 -5.18 11.74 -27.59
N THR A 421 -4.06 11.40 -26.94
CA THR A 421 -3.78 11.80 -25.56
C THR A 421 -3.77 13.32 -25.41
N GLN A 422 -3.11 14.04 -26.32
CA GLN A 422 -3.08 15.50 -26.25
C GLN A 422 -4.47 16.11 -26.45
N SER A 423 -5.25 15.59 -27.41
CA SER A 423 -6.63 16.02 -27.65
C SER A 423 -7.52 15.74 -26.43
N PHE A 424 -7.32 14.59 -25.78
CA PHE A 424 -8.04 14.23 -24.58
C PHE A 424 -7.69 15.16 -23.41
N ILE A 425 -6.41 15.43 -23.16
CA ILE A 425 -5.97 16.39 -22.13
C ILE A 425 -6.64 17.76 -22.36
N ASN A 426 -6.62 18.27 -23.59
CA ASN A 426 -7.28 19.53 -23.94
C ASN A 426 -8.78 19.50 -23.62
N LEU A 427 -9.46 18.41 -24.00
CA LEU A 427 -10.87 18.21 -23.68
C LEU A 427 -11.11 18.23 -22.17
N THR A 428 -10.30 17.52 -21.38
CA THR A 428 -10.47 17.51 -19.91
C THR A 428 -10.35 18.90 -19.29
N ASN A 429 -9.55 19.79 -19.85
CA ASN A 429 -9.41 21.15 -19.33
C ASN A 429 -10.54 22.09 -19.77
N ALA A 430 -11.28 21.74 -20.83
CA ALA A 430 -12.41 22.51 -21.33
C ALA A 430 -13.78 22.05 -20.79
N LEU A 431 -13.86 20.87 -20.16
CA LEU A 431 -15.12 20.35 -19.62
C LEU A 431 -15.63 21.18 -18.44
N ASP A 432 -16.95 21.41 -18.41
CA ASP A 432 -17.63 22.04 -17.28
C ASP A 432 -17.90 21.02 -16.16
N TYR A 433 -17.05 21.05 -15.13
CA TYR A 433 -17.16 20.18 -13.96
C TYR A 433 -18.27 20.58 -12.98
N GLN A 434 -18.99 21.68 -13.21
CA GLN A 434 -20.24 21.94 -12.49
C GLN A 434 -21.38 21.10 -13.07
N LYS A 435 -21.35 20.80 -14.37
CA LYS A 435 -22.33 19.97 -15.07
C LYS A 435 -21.99 18.48 -15.11
N TYR A 436 -20.71 18.15 -15.30
CA TYR A 436 -20.27 16.77 -15.55
C TYR A 436 -19.47 16.18 -14.38
N ASP A 437 -19.74 14.91 -14.02
CA ASP A 437 -18.84 14.07 -13.22
C ASP A 437 -18.09 13.13 -14.16
N VAL A 438 -16.76 13.25 -14.19
CA VAL A 438 -15.93 12.62 -15.21
C VAL A 438 -15.06 11.53 -14.61
N THR A 439 -15.31 10.29 -15.06
CA THR A 439 -14.52 9.11 -14.74
C THR A 439 -13.74 8.66 -15.98
N VAL A 440 -12.45 8.39 -15.79
CA VAL A 440 -11.54 7.93 -16.83
C VAL A 440 -11.03 6.54 -16.49
N PHE A 441 -11.36 5.58 -17.34
CA PHE A 441 -10.85 4.21 -17.26
C PHE A 441 -9.55 4.08 -18.04
N THR A 442 -8.51 3.53 -17.41
CA THR A 442 -7.21 3.33 -18.06
C THR A 442 -6.35 2.29 -17.32
N ASN A 443 -5.15 2.01 -17.82
CA ASN A 443 -4.14 1.25 -17.09
C ASN A 443 -3.36 2.12 -16.11
N THR A 444 -2.63 1.49 -15.20
CA THR A 444 -1.68 2.22 -14.37
C THR A 444 -0.59 2.87 -15.20
N PRO A 445 -0.16 4.09 -14.83
CA PRO A 445 0.86 4.79 -15.56
C PRO A 445 2.17 3.99 -15.56
N LYS A 446 2.76 3.84 -16.74
CA LYS A 446 4.18 3.46 -16.85
C LYS A 446 5.02 4.68 -16.46
N SER A 447 6.20 4.47 -15.89
CA SER A 447 7.06 5.55 -15.37
C SER A 447 7.29 6.70 -16.36
N HIS A 448 7.49 6.39 -17.64
CA HIS A 448 7.75 7.39 -18.70
C HIS A 448 6.50 8.15 -19.19
N PHE A 449 5.28 7.71 -18.83
CA PHE A 449 4.03 8.38 -19.20
C PHE A 449 3.32 9.03 -18.00
N PHE A 450 3.89 8.95 -16.80
CA PHE A 450 3.29 9.48 -15.58
C PHE A 450 2.90 10.97 -15.70
N HIS A 451 3.73 11.76 -16.36
CA HIS A 451 3.49 13.18 -16.58
C HIS A 451 2.20 13.48 -17.37
N ASN A 452 1.76 12.60 -18.29
CA ASN A 452 0.49 12.79 -19.00
C ASN A 452 -0.73 12.65 -18.09
N TYR A 453 -0.63 11.82 -17.04
CA TYR A 453 -1.68 11.68 -16.03
C TYR A 453 -1.77 12.94 -15.16
N GLN A 454 -0.64 13.58 -14.86
CA GLN A 454 -0.60 14.83 -14.08
C GLN A 454 -1.20 16.02 -14.84
N LYS A 455 -1.20 16.00 -16.17
CA LYS A 455 -1.81 17.04 -17.02
C LYS A 455 -3.33 16.98 -17.08
N LEU A 456 -3.95 15.88 -16.65
CA LEU A 456 -5.41 15.77 -16.61
C LEU A 456 -5.97 16.74 -15.57
N ASN A 457 -7.16 17.28 -15.84
CA ASN A 457 -7.84 18.13 -14.88
C ASN A 457 -8.01 17.42 -13.52
N LYS A 458 -7.69 18.12 -12.43
CA LYS A 458 -7.72 17.58 -11.06
C LYS A 458 -9.09 17.04 -10.62
N ASN A 459 -10.19 17.48 -11.23
CA ASN A 459 -11.54 17.00 -10.91
C ASN A 459 -11.84 15.60 -11.48
N ILE A 460 -10.97 15.07 -12.35
CA ILE A 460 -11.15 13.74 -12.93
C ILE A 460 -10.88 12.65 -11.90
N ARG A 461 -11.75 11.63 -11.94
CA ARG A 461 -11.55 10.35 -11.28
C ARG A 461 -10.90 9.35 -12.22
N LEU A 462 -9.80 8.76 -11.80
CA LEU A 462 -9.18 7.66 -12.53
C LEU A 462 -9.64 6.32 -11.95
N ILE A 463 -10.17 5.44 -12.78
CA ILE A 463 -10.38 4.02 -12.45
C ILE A 463 -9.36 3.23 -13.24
N PHE A 464 -8.52 2.48 -12.52
CA PHE A 464 -7.51 1.64 -13.14
C PHE A 464 -7.98 0.21 -13.29
N ARG A 465 -7.60 -0.44 -14.40
CA ARG A 465 -7.77 -1.90 -14.51
C ARG A 465 -7.07 -2.60 -13.34
N THR A 466 -7.79 -3.52 -12.70
CA THR A 466 -7.25 -4.34 -11.61
C THR A 466 -7.64 -5.81 -11.77
N GLY A 467 -6.69 -6.69 -11.44
CA GLY A 467 -6.87 -8.15 -11.51
C GLY A 467 -7.05 -8.71 -12.92
N SER A 468 -7.33 -10.02 -12.96
CA SER A 468 -7.70 -10.73 -14.18
C SER A 468 -9.21 -10.70 -14.39
N PRO A 469 -9.72 -10.73 -15.64
CA PRO A 469 -11.15 -10.69 -15.91
C PRO A 469 -11.93 -11.82 -15.22
N ASN A 470 -13.15 -11.54 -14.76
CA ASN A 470 -14.03 -12.53 -14.15
C ASN A 470 -14.71 -13.43 -15.20
N PHE A 471 -13.91 -14.25 -15.88
CA PHE A 471 -14.37 -15.21 -16.87
C PHE A 471 -14.20 -16.64 -16.32
N SER A 472 -15.21 -17.47 -16.55
CA SER A 472 -15.08 -18.93 -16.47
C SER A 472 -14.12 -19.45 -17.54
N GLU A 473 -13.63 -20.68 -17.40
CA GLU A 473 -12.70 -21.27 -18.38
C GLU A 473 -13.26 -21.23 -19.82
N LYS A 474 -14.55 -21.52 -19.99
CA LYS A 474 -15.21 -21.51 -21.31
C LYS A 474 -15.28 -20.11 -21.91
N GLU A 475 -15.65 -19.12 -21.10
CA GLU A 475 -15.73 -17.71 -21.53
C GLU A 475 -14.34 -17.16 -21.88
N GLN A 476 -13.31 -17.51 -21.09
CA GLN A 476 -11.93 -17.13 -21.36
C GLN A 476 -11.42 -17.72 -22.68
N MET A 477 -11.69 -19.00 -22.96
CA MET A 477 -11.31 -19.63 -24.23
C MET A 477 -11.96 -18.93 -25.44
N LEU A 478 -13.24 -18.57 -25.32
CA LEU A 478 -13.96 -17.85 -26.37
C LEU A 478 -13.38 -16.44 -26.59
N HIS A 479 -13.13 -15.72 -25.49
CA HIS A 479 -12.48 -14.42 -25.50
C HIS A 479 -11.10 -14.44 -26.16
N ASP A 480 -10.27 -15.44 -25.83
CA ASP A 480 -8.91 -15.55 -26.38
C ASP A 480 -8.91 -15.89 -27.87
N LYS A 481 -9.86 -16.74 -28.31
CA LYS A 481 -10.08 -17.03 -29.73
C LYS A 481 -10.41 -15.76 -30.52
N ILE A 482 -11.31 -14.92 -29.99
CA ILE A 482 -11.74 -13.66 -30.61
C ILE A 482 -10.60 -12.65 -30.67
N ASN A 483 -9.82 -12.48 -29.59
CA ASN A 483 -8.67 -11.58 -29.59
C ASN A 483 -7.56 -12.03 -30.55
N LYS A 484 -7.43 -13.36 -30.75
CA LYS A 484 -6.47 -13.92 -31.70
C LYS A 484 -6.92 -13.72 -33.15
N SER A 485 -8.19 -13.97 -33.46
CA SER A 485 -8.74 -13.79 -34.81
C SER A 485 -8.90 -12.32 -35.20
N GLY A 486 -9.20 -11.44 -34.25
CA GLY A 486 -9.62 -10.07 -34.54
C GLY A 486 -11.04 -9.99 -35.10
N HIS A 487 -11.86 -11.02 -34.88
CA HIS A 487 -13.23 -11.14 -35.35
C HIS A 487 -14.16 -11.66 -34.25
N ILE A 488 -15.34 -11.06 -34.13
CA ILE A 488 -16.45 -11.36 -33.25
C ILE A 488 -17.35 -12.39 -33.94
N THR A 489 -17.09 -13.67 -33.71
CA THR A 489 -17.98 -14.74 -34.18
C THR A 489 -19.02 -15.15 -33.14
N SER A 490 -18.68 -15.06 -31.84
CA SER A 490 -19.59 -15.32 -30.72
C SER A 490 -18.99 -14.71 -29.46
N LEU A 491 -19.48 -13.54 -29.02
CA LEU A 491 -18.91 -12.84 -27.87
C LEU A 491 -19.56 -13.32 -26.56
N PRO A 492 -18.80 -13.61 -25.49
CA PRO A 492 -19.38 -13.97 -24.19
C PRO A 492 -19.93 -12.72 -23.49
N GLU A 493 -21.07 -12.20 -23.95
CA GLU A 493 -21.64 -10.94 -23.46
C GLU A 493 -21.88 -10.92 -21.96
N VAL A 494 -22.43 -12.00 -21.38
CA VAL A 494 -22.68 -12.11 -19.94
C VAL A 494 -21.37 -11.93 -19.16
N ALA A 495 -20.29 -12.54 -19.63
CA ALA A 495 -18.97 -12.42 -19.02
C ALA A 495 -18.46 -10.98 -19.07
N PHE A 496 -18.64 -10.28 -20.19
CA PHE A 496 -18.23 -8.88 -20.34
C PHE A 496 -19.07 -7.92 -19.49
N LYS A 497 -20.39 -8.14 -19.40
CA LYS A 497 -21.27 -7.37 -18.50
C LYS A 497 -20.86 -7.57 -17.04
N ARG A 498 -20.60 -8.81 -16.61
CA ARG A 498 -20.10 -9.12 -15.27
C ARG A 498 -18.74 -8.46 -14.98
N GLU A 499 -17.83 -8.49 -15.95
CA GLU A 499 -16.51 -7.89 -15.83
C GLU A 499 -16.56 -6.35 -15.83
N ALA A 500 -17.38 -5.74 -16.66
CA ALA A 500 -17.60 -4.29 -16.66
C ALA A 500 -18.24 -3.84 -15.33
N HIS A 501 -19.25 -4.56 -14.85
CA HIS A 501 -19.84 -4.34 -13.53
C HIS A 501 -18.78 -4.41 -12.43
N ARG A 502 -17.89 -5.43 -12.46
CA ARG A 502 -16.78 -5.56 -11.51
C ARG A 502 -15.80 -4.39 -11.57
N LEU A 503 -15.36 -4.01 -12.77
CA LEU A 503 -14.35 -2.96 -13.00
C LEU A 503 -14.86 -1.58 -12.62
N PHE A 504 -16.14 -1.30 -12.90
CA PHE A 504 -16.78 -0.01 -12.62
C PHE A 504 -17.57 -0.02 -11.33
N SER A 505 -17.33 -0.97 -10.43
CA SER A 505 -17.91 -0.99 -9.08
C SER A 505 -19.44 -1.04 -9.04
N GLY A 506 -20.08 -1.56 -10.10
CA GLY A 506 -21.54 -1.57 -10.27
C GLY A 506 -22.15 -0.20 -10.56
N LEU A 507 -21.34 0.79 -10.96
CA LEU A 507 -21.82 2.14 -11.28
C LEU A 507 -22.44 2.20 -12.68
N SER A 508 -23.47 3.05 -12.81
CA SER A 508 -24.11 3.40 -14.07
C SER A 508 -23.68 4.80 -14.52
N PHE A 509 -23.56 5.00 -15.83
CA PHE A 509 -23.12 6.25 -16.45
C PHE A 509 -24.16 6.78 -17.45
N ASP A 510 -24.33 8.10 -17.52
CA ASP A 510 -25.20 8.69 -18.54
C ASP A 510 -24.61 8.49 -19.94
N LYS A 511 -23.28 8.63 -20.07
CA LYS A 511 -22.55 8.38 -21.32
C LYS A 511 -21.26 7.62 -21.07
N ALA A 512 -21.00 6.61 -21.89
CA ALA A 512 -19.73 5.88 -21.92
C ALA A 512 -19.07 6.05 -23.29
N ILE A 513 -17.82 6.52 -23.29
CA ILE A 513 -17.14 7.06 -24.46
C ILE A 513 -15.79 6.38 -24.63
N ASP A 514 -15.65 5.56 -25.67
CA ASP A 514 -14.35 5.13 -26.15
C ASP A 514 -13.76 6.25 -27.01
N PHE A 515 -13.05 7.16 -26.34
CA PHE A 515 -12.36 8.27 -26.98
C PHE A 515 -11.13 7.80 -27.75
N SER A 516 -10.60 6.60 -27.49
CA SER A 516 -9.48 6.07 -28.26
C SER A 516 -9.91 5.63 -29.65
N GLY A 517 -10.95 4.81 -29.76
CA GLY A 517 -11.44 4.28 -31.04
C GLY A 517 -10.59 3.21 -31.71
N TYR A 518 -9.46 2.79 -31.11
CA TYR A 518 -8.49 1.88 -31.73
C TYR A 518 -8.42 0.49 -31.12
N SER A 519 -8.84 0.34 -29.86
CA SER A 519 -8.48 -0.87 -29.11
C SER A 519 -9.59 -1.89 -29.02
N PHE A 520 -9.54 -2.91 -29.88
CA PHE A 520 -10.48 -4.03 -29.83
C PHE A 520 -10.59 -4.70 -28.45
N TYR A 521 -9.50 -4.75 -27.69
CA TYR A 521 -9.52 -5.32 -26.34
C TYR A 521 -10.31 -4.43 -25.37
N TRP A 522 -10.02 -3.13 -25.36
CA TRP A 522 -10.53 -2.20 -24.35
C TRP A 522 -11.92 -1.65 -24.67
N SER A 523 -12.24 -1.46 -25.95
CA SER A 523 -13.56 -0.99 -26.42
C SER A 523 -14.69 -1.88 -25.90
N LYS A 524 -14.44 -3.17 -25.66
CA LYS A 524 -15.42 -4.10 -25.08
C LYS A 524 -15.88 -3.68 -23.69
N PHE A 525 -15.00 -3.16 -22.84
CA PHE A 525 -15.42 -2.74 -21.50
C PHE A 525 -16.33 -1.51 -21.54
N VAL A 526 -16.12 -0.61 -22.50
CA VAL A 526 -17.03 0.52 -22.74
C VAL A 526 -18.35 0.02 -23.32
N ALA A 527 -18.30 -0.84 -24.34
CA ALA A 527 -19.48 -1.44 -24.98
C ALA A 527 -20.40 -2.18 -24.00
N PHE A 528 -19.84 -2.87 -23.01
CA PHE A 528 -20.59 -3.62 -21.99
C PHE A 528 -20.70 -2.88 -20.63
N SER A 529 -20.29 -1.62 -20.56
CA SER A 529 -20.54 -0.79 -19.38
C SER A 529 -22.03 -0.51 -19.21
N ASP A 530 -22.46 -0.33 -17.97
CA ASP A 530 -23.82 0.11 -17.68
C ASP A 530 -23.93 1.61 -18.01
N SER A 531 -24.41 1.90 -19.21
CA SER A 531 -24.58 3.27 -19.66
C SER A 531 -25.73 3.44 -20.63
N ARG A 532 -26.45 4.57 -20.49
CA ARG A 532 -27.60 4.96 -21.31
C ARG A 532 -27.22 5.22 -22.76
N VAL A 533 -26.06 5.85 -23.00
CA VAL A 533 -25.57 6.13 -24.36
C VAL A 533 -24.08 5.78 -24.46
N LYS A 534 -23.72 5.02 -25.49
CA LYS A 534 -22.35 4.57 -25.75
C LYS A 534 -21.84 5.18 -27.04
N MET A 535 -20.64 5.75 -26.99
CA MET A 535 -20.02 6.45 -28.12
C MET A 535 -18.60 5.92 -28.35
N ILE A 536 -18.17 5.88 -29.61
CA ILE A 536 -16.80 5.52 -29.99
C ILE A 536 -16.26 6.49 -31.03
N PHE A 537 -15.02 6.96 -30.85
CA PHE A 537 -14.40 7.96 -31.72
C PHE A 537 -13.64 7.34 -32.89
N GLN A 538 -13.50 8.09 -33.98
CA GLN A 538 -12.63 7.77 -35.12
C GLN A 538 -11.70 8.97 -35.37
N HIS A 539 -10.41 8.80 -35.06
CA HIS A 539 -9.41 9.88 -35.18
C HIS A 539 -8.72 9.94 -36.54
N ASN A 540 -8.80 8.88 -37.34
CA ASN A 540 -8.22 8.80 -38.68
C ASN A 540 -9.10 7.96 -39.61
N ASP A 541 -8.68 7.82 -40.87
CA ASP A 541 -9.22 6.85 -41.83
C ASP A 541 -8.89 5.44 -41.34
N LEU A 542 -9.82 4.84 -40.60
CA LEU A 542 -9.54 3.60 -39.87
C LEU A 542 -9.38 2.40 -40.82
N TYR A 543 -10.05 2.42 -41.97
CA TYR A 543 -9.88 1.37 -42.96
C TYR A 543 -8.49 1.43 -43.59
N ALA A 544 -8.01 2.63 -43.94
CA ALA A 544 -6.65 2.82 -44.44
C ALA A 544 -5.61 2.34 -43.41
N GLU A 545 -5.79 2.70 -42.13
CA GLU A 545 -4.91 2.24 -41.04
C GLU A 545 -4.92 0.71 -40.88
N MET A 546 -6.08 0.06 -40.98
CA MET A 546 -6.19 -1.40 -40.92
C MET A 546 -5.37 -2.08 -42.04
N THR A 547 -5.44 -1.53 -43.25
CA THR A 547 -4.76 -2.05 -44.45
C THR A 547 -3.30 -1.60 -44.57
N LYS A 548 -2.82 -0.75 -43.67
CA LYS A 548 -1.48 -0.17 -43.71
C LYS A 548 -0.42 -1.24 -43.42
N GLU A 549 0.58 -1.30 -44.29
CA GLU A 549 1.74 -2.18 -44.14
C GLU A 549 2.95 -1.37 -43.66
N ILE A 550 3.61 -1.83 -42.60
CA ILE A 550 4.84 -1.27 -42.04
C ILE A 550 5.80 -2.44 -41.83
N ASP A 551 6.97 -2.40 -42.48
CA ASP A 551 8.02 -3.43 -42.41
C ASP A 551 7.50 -4.87 -42.63
N GLY A 552 6.65 -5.07 -43.65
CA GLY A 552 6.09 -6.39 -43.98
C GLY A 552 4.97 -6.86 -43.04
N LYS A 553 4.46 -5.99 -42.17
CA LYS A 553 3.43 -6.31 -41.17
C LYS A 553 2.26 -5.36 -41.25
N PHE A 554 1.08 -5.86 -40.87
CA PHE A 554 -0.14 -5.08 -40.74
C PHE A 554 -0.43 -4.83 -39.25
N PRO A 555 0.16 -3.79 -38.63
CA PRO A 555 0.08 -3.57 -37.18
C PRO A 555 -1.35 -3.37 -36.68
N HIS A 556 -2.24 -2.88 -37.54
CA HIS A 556 -3.64 -2.59 -37.21
C HIS A 556 -4.64 -3.54 -37.89
N LYS A 557 -4.19 -4.71 -38.38
CA LYS A 557 -5.07 -5.73 -38.99
C LYS A 557 -6.27 -6.13 -38.12
N LYS A 558 -6.15 -5.97 -36.80
CA LYS A 558 -7.21 -6.32 -35.83
C LYS A 558 -8.29 -5.24 -35.66
N LEU A 559 -8.22 -4.12 -36.38
CA LEU A 559 -9.26 -3.11 -36.36
C LEU A 559 -10.61 -3.64 -36.86
N THR A 560 -10.63 -4.71 -37.65
CA THR A 560 -11.89 -5.37 -38.04
C THR A 560 -12.78 -5.70 -36.85
N GLY A 561 -12.18 -6.19 -35.75
CA GLY A 561 -12.94 -6.48 -34.53
C GLY A 561 -13.49 -5.22 -33.86
N VAL A 562 -12.82 -4.06 -33.99
CA VAL A 562 -13.37 -2.77 -33.54
C VAL A 562 -14.58 -2.38 -34.40
N PHE A 563 -14.50 -2.60 -35.71
CA PHE A 563 -15.61 -2.29 -36.62
C PHE A 563 -16.84 -3.15 -36.30
N GLU A 564 -16.63 -4.44 -36.05
CA GLU A 564 -17.69 -5.35 -35.62
C GLU A 564 -18.26 -4.98 -34.23
N LEU A 565 -17.50 -4.28 -33.37
CA LEU A 565 -18.02 -3.76 -32.09
C LEU A 565 -18.95 -2.55 -32.25
N TYR A 566 -18.94 -1.84 -33.39
CA TYR A 566 -19.79 -0.65 -33.58
C TYR A 566 -21.28 -0.93 -33.39
N HIS A 567 -21.72 -2.17 -33.60
CA HIS A 567 -23.08 -2.61 -33.28
C HIS A 567 -23.49 -2.40 -31.81
N TYR A 568 -22.52 -2.36 -30.89
CA TYR A 568 -22.77 -2.14 -29.45
C TYR A 568 -22.65 -0.66 -29.03
N PHE A 569 -22.47 0.26 -29.97
CA PHE A 569 -22.38 1.70 -29.72
C PHE A 569 -23.55 2.43 -30.36
N ASP A 570 -24.13 3.40 -29.65
CA ASP A 570 -25.21 4.23 -30.18
C ASP A 570 -24.71 5.26 -31.19
N LYS A 571 -23.46 5.73 -31.01
CA LYS A 571 -22.83 6.71 -31.91
C LYS A 571 -21.38 6.37 -32.25
N VAL A 572 -21.03 6.58 -33.52
CA VAL A 572 -19.66 6.52 -34.05
C VAL A 572 -19.27 7.92 -34.50
N ILE A 573 -18.34 8.54 -33.76
CA ILE A 573 -18.02 9.97 -33.87
C ILE A 573 -16.69 10.16 -34.58
N SER A 574 -16.71 10.74 -35.77
CA SER A 574 -15.48 11.13 -36.47
C SER A 574 -14.99 12.50 -36.02
N VAL A 575 -13.67 12.70 -35.92
CA VAL A 575 -13.09 13.99 -35.49
C VAL A 575 -13.14 15.12 -36.53
N SER A 576 -13.76 14.88 -37.69
CA SER A 576 -14.10 15.91 -38.66
C SER A 576 -15.22 15.43 -39.59
N LYS A 577 -15.95 16.38 -40.19
CA LYS A 577 -16.98 16.07 -41.19
C LYS A 577 -16.41 15.36 -42.42
N ALA A 578 -15.23 15.78 -42.89
CA ALA A 578 -14.54 15.13 -44.01
C ALA A 578 -14.19 13.68 -43.68
N LEU A 579 -13.66 13.43 -42.47
CA LEU A 579 -13.32 12.09 -42.03
C LEU A 579 -14.57 11.20 -41.87
N MET A 580 -15.67 11.76 -41.37
CA MET A 580 -16.96 11.07 -41.27
C MET A 580 -17.40 10.56 -42.64
N THR A 581 -17.33 11.39 -43.69
CA THR A 581 -17.69 10.99 -45.05
C THR A 581 -16.79 9.88 -45.60
N ILE A 582 -15.49 9.92 -45.33
CA ILE A 582 -14.55 8.88 -45.75
C ILE A 582 -14.86 7.55 -45.05
N ASN A 583 -14.98 7.59 -43.72
CA ASN A 583 -15.24 6.41 -42.90
C ASN A 583 -16.64 5.83 -43.15
N SER A 584 -17.67 6.66 -43.36
CA SER A 584 -19.03 6.19 -43.65
C SER A 584 -19.08 5.38 -44.96
N HIS A 585 -18.33 5.79 -45.98
CA HIS A 585 -18.25 5.04 -47.23
C HIS A 585 -17.46 3.74 -47.06
N LYS A 586 -16.27 3.80 -46.45
CA LYS A 586 -15.36 2.64 -46.32
C LYS A 586 -15.84 1.58 -45.31
N LEU A 587 -16.60 2.01 -44.29
CA LEU A 587 -17.06 1.17 -43.19
C LEU A 587 -18.59 0.97 -43.21
N SER A 588 -19.25 1.23 -44.34
CA SER A 588 -20.70 1.08 -44.54
C SER A 588 -21.26 -0.31 -44.22
N LYS A 589 -20.40 -1.34 -44.18
CA LYS A 589 -20.78 -2.70 -43.75
C LYS A 589 -20.92 -2.86 -42.24
N TYR A 590 -20.43 -1.91 -41.46
CA TYR A 590 -20.32 -2.01 -39.99
C TYR A 590 -21.04 -0.87 -39.25
N ILE A 591 -21.42 0.20 -39.95
CA ILE A 591 -21.97 1.42 -39.34
C ILE A 591 -23.25 1.80 -40.07
N GLU A 592 -24.33 2.00 -39.30
CA GLU A 592 -25.60 2.51 -39.81
C GLU A 592 -25.61 4.05 -39.88
N ALA A 593 -26.41 4.61 -40.78
CA ALA A 593 -26.44 6.05 -41.03
C ALA A 593 -26.81 6.86 -39.77
N GLU A 594 -27.71 6.33 -38.93
CA GLU A 594 -28.15 6.97 -37.69
C GLU A 594 -27.07 7.01 -36.59
N GLN A 595 -26.06 6.13 -36.68
CA GLN A 595 -24.95 6.09 -35.72
C GLN A 595 -23.90 7.18 -36.00
N LEU A 596 -23.81 7.68 -37.23
CA LEU A 596 -22.75 8.59 -37.64
C LEU A 596 -22.93 9.99 -37.04
N ASP A 597 -21.85 10.55 -36.49
CA ASP A 597 -21.76 11.93 -36.06
C ASP A 597 -20.32 12.46 -36.19
N TYR A 598 -20.11 13.76 -36.01
CA TYR A 598 -18.77 14.34 -35.99
C TYR A 598 -18.58 15.40 -34.90
N LEU A 599 -17.39 15.38 -34.28
CA LEU A 599 -16.99 16.36 -33.28
C LEU A 599 -15.50 16.68 -33.41
N PRO A 600 -15.12 17.90 -33.84
CA PRO A 600 -13.73 18.30 -33.96
C PRO A 600 -12.95 18.23 -32.64
N ASN A 601 -11.70 17.79 -32.70
CA ASN A 601 -10.79 17.83 -31.54
C ASN A 601 -10.50 19.28 -31.14
N LEU A 602 -10.43 19.53 -29.82
CA LEU A 602 -10.05 20.84 -29.28
C LEU A 602 -8.54 21.04 -29.38
N ILE A 603 -8.14 22.13 -30.04
CA ILE A 603 -6.74 22.58 -30.12
C ILE A 603 -6.55 23.70 -29.09
N PHE A 604 -5.76 23.43 -28.05
CA PHE A 604 -5.36 24.44 -27.07
C PHE A 604 -3.90 24.83 -27.30
N LEU A 605 -3.60 26.13 -27.38
CA LEU A 605 -2.25 26.70 -27.55
C LEU A 605 -1.84 27.42 -26.26
N GLY A 606 -0.97 26.80 -25.45
CA GLY A 606 -0.34 27.37 -24.25
C GLY A 606 -0.34 26.38 -23.06
N ASN A 607 0.66 26.26 -22.19
CA ASN A 607 2.01 26.82 -22.10
C ASN A 607 2.97 25.66 -21.74
N ASP A 608 4.19 25.72 -22.26
CA ASP A 608 5.30 24.85 -21.86
C ASP A 608 5.63 25.03 -20.37
N PHE A 609 5.86 23.92 -19.65
CA PHE A 609 6.39 23.95 -18.30
C PHE A 609 7.74 23.22 -18.20
N VAL A 610 8.73 24.06 -17.87
CA VAL A 610 9.87 23.89 -16.96
C VAL A 610 10.29 22.45 -16.67
N SER A 611 11.45 22.10 -17.19
CA SER A 611 12.23 20.94 -16.76
C SER A 611 12.68 21.10 -15.30
N GLU A 612 12.28 20.18 -14.43
CA GLU A 612 12.85 20.03 -13.10
C GLU A 612 14.36 19.77 -13.21
N LYS A 613 15.14 20.59 -12.50
CA LYS A 613 16.54 20.31 -12.24
C LYS A 613 16.61 19.02 -11.44
N LYS A 614 17.36 18.03 -11.96
CA LYS A 614 17.84 16.92 -11.15
C LYS A 614 18.67 17.47 -10.00
N GLU A 615 18.21 17.25 -8.77
CA GLU A 615 19.06 17.35 -7.60
C GLU A 615 20.23 16.38 -7.73
N GLU A 616 21.41 16.88 -7.35
CA GLU A 616 22.63 16.07 -7.26
C GLU A 616 22.41 14.92 -6.27
N ALA A 617 22.90 13.74 -6.64
CA ALA A 617 22.69 12.52 -5.88
C ALA A 617 23.17 12.66 -4.42
N LEU A 618 22.27 12.41 -3.49
CA LEU A 618 22.55 12.20 -2.07
C LEU A 618 23.66 11.16 -1.87
N PHE A 619 24.68 11.50 -1.08
CA PHE A 619 25.76 10.60 -0.71
C PHE A 619 25.28 9.55 0.31
N ASN A 620 25.51 8.26 0.03
CA ASN A 620 25.15 7.18 0.95
C ASN A 620 26.34 6.84 1.86
N LEU A 621 26.35 7.38 3.09
CA LEU A 621 27.39 7.12 4.12
C LEU A 621 26.98 6.02 5.12
N ASN A 622 26.01 5.17 4.79
CA ASN A 622 25.51 4.15 5.72
C ASN A 622 26.62 3.17 6.13
N GLY A 623 26.88 3.10 7.44
CA GLY A 623 27.94 2.27 8.01
C GLY A 623 28.03 2.39 9.53
N ILE A 624 28.94 1.59 10.09
CA ILE A 624 29.39 1.64 11.49
C ILE A 624 30.68 2.44 11.59
N TYR A 625 30.68 3.39 12.52
CA TYR A 625 31.71 4.37 12.81
C TYR A 625 32.03 4.37 14.31
N SER A 626 33.10 5.06 14.68
CA SER A 626 33.47 5.40 16.05
C SER A 626 33.77 6.89 16.11
N PHE A 627 33.52 7.52 17.26
CA PHE A 627 33.90 8.92 17.47
C PHE A 627 35.43 9.08 17.51
N ILE A 628 35.92 10.14 16.89
CA ILE A 628 37.35 10.53 16.93
C ILE A 628 37.67 11.16 18.30
N ASN A 629 36.77 12.05 18.73
CA ASN A 629 36.85 12.78 19.99
C ASN A 629 35.90 12.19 21.04
N SER A 630 36.15 12.52 22.30
CA SER A 630 35.28 12.08 23.41
C SER A 630 34.14 13.06 23.66
N GLU A 631 34.30 14.34 23.32
CA GLU A 631 33.25 15.35 23.39
C GLU A 631 32.71 15.61 21.99
N ILE A 632 31.42 15.38 21.78
CA ILE A 632 30.80 15.44 20.46
C ILE A 632 29.67 16.45 20.49
N ARG A 633 29.67 17.34 19.50
CA ARG A 633 28.58 18.28 19.25
C ARG A 633 27.44 17.56 18.55
N ILE A 634 26.29 17.52 19.20
CA ILE A 634 25.07 16.92 18.68
C ILE A 634 24.10 18.04 18.33
N PHE A 635 23.67 18.04 17.08
CA PHE A 635 22.75 19.01 16.51
C PHE A 635 21.37 18.37 16.40
N GLN A 636 20.32 19.15 16.73
CA GLN A 636 18.94 18.69 16.55
C GLN A 636 18.48 18.72 15.08
N ASN A 637 19.07 19.58 14.25
CA ASN A 637 18.77 19.70 12.81
C ASN A 637 19.97 20.35 12.10
N PRO A 638 20.42 19.87 10.93
CA PRO A 638 21.48 20.51 10.18
C PRO A 638 20.98 21.76 9.43
N LYS A 639 21.23 22.95 9.99
CA LYS A 639 20.98 24.28 9.41
C LYS A 639 22.14 25.25 9.70
N VAL A 640 22.19 26.37 8.98
CA VAL A 640 23.10 27.49 9.31
C VAL A 640 22.71 28.04 10.69
N ASN A 641 23.68 28.14 11.62
CA ASN A 641 23.50 28.54 13.03
C ASN A 641 22.70 27.56 13.91
N SER A 642 22.90 26.26 13.74
CA SER A 642 22.21 25.25 14.55
C SER A 642 22.66 25.24 16.02
N VAL A 643 21.70 25.17 16.94
CA VAL A 643 21.96 24.91 18.36
C VAL A 643 22.47 23.47 18.52
N PHE A 644 23.51 23.31 19.34
CA PHE A 644 24.10 22.00 19.64
C PHE A 644 24.28 21.80 21.15
N GLU A 645 24.26 20.54 21.56
CA GLU A 645 24.69 20.10 22.88
C GLU A 645 26.03 19.38 22.77
N VAL A 646 26.88 19.52 23.79
CA VAL A 646 28.12 18.74 23.89
C VAL A 646 27.83 17.55 24.81
N LYS A 647 28.01 16.33 24.30
CA LYS A 647 27.93 15.10 25.10
C LYS A 647 29.22 14.30 25.03
N SER A 648 29.53 13.65 26.14
CA SER A 648 30.73 12.83 26.29
C SER A 648 30.45 11.37 25.98
N PHE A 649 31.23 10.77 25.07
CA PHE A 649 31.12 9.38 24.65
C PHE A 649 32.44 8.64 24.81
N SER A 650 32.33 7.33 25.08
CA SER A 650 33.48 6.43 24.98
C SER A 650 33.86 6.24 23.52
N LYS A 651 35.17 6.17 23.23
CA LYS A 651 35.67 5.90 21.86
C LYS A 651 35.26 4.52 21.32
N ASN A 652 34.80 3.62 22.19
CA ASN A 652 34.37 2.27 21.82
C ASN A 652 32.88 2.17 21.46
N GLU A 653 32.14 3.28 21.60
CA GLU A 653 30.74 3.37 21.21
C GLU A 653 30.55 3.04 19.73
N ILE A 654 29.52 2.24 19.43
CA ILE A 654 29.19 1.86 18.05
C ILE A 654 28.25 2.92 17.48
N VAL A 655 28.72 3.66 16.49
CA VAL A 655 27.94 4.72 15.82
C VAL A 655 27.42 4.21 14.49
N LYS A 656 26.11 4.13 14.28
CA LYS A 656 25.50 3.82 12.97
C LYS A 656 25.02 5.11 12.31
N VAL A 657 25.36 5.31 11.03
CA VAL A 657 24.85 6.44 10.24
C VAL A 657 23.56 6.03 9.49
N LEU A 658 22.50 6.82 9.66
CA LEU A 658 21.17 6.60 9.10
C LEU A 658 20.90 7.43 7.84
N SER A 659 21.37 8.67 7.84
CA SER A 659 21.15 9.63 6.76
C SER A 659 22.26 10.68 6.74
N THR A 660 22.37 11.39 5.63
CA THR A 660 23.39 12.42 5.38
C THR A 660 22.72 13.67 4.84
N LYS A 661 23.21 14.83 5.25
CA LYS A 661 22.73 16.12 4.75
C LYS A 661 23.91 17.08 4.63
N LYS A 662 24.09 17.62 3.43
CA LYS A 662 25.11 18.65 3.17
C LYS A 662 24.49 20.02 3.39
N VAL A 663 25.09 20.83 4.26
CA VAL A 663 24.70 22.21 4.50
C VAL A 663 25.92 23.07 4.29
N GLN A 664 25.89 23.92 3.26
CA GLN A 664 27.09 24.60 2.74
C GLN A 664 28.16 23.55 2.39
N ASP A 665 29.34 23.61 3.01
CA ASP A 665 30.45 22.68 2.79
C ASP A 665 30.62 21.63 3.91
N ILE A 666 29.76 21.65 4.93
CA ILE A 666 29.81 20.69 6.04
C ILE A 666 28.83 19.55 5.77
N ILE A 667 29.32 18.32 5.95
CA ILE A 667 28.50 17.11 5.87
C ILE A 667 28.04 16.76 7.28
N PHE A 668 26.74 16.82 7.50
CA PHE A 668 26.11 16.32 8.72
C PHE A 668 25.62 14.90 8.48
N VAL A 669 25.78 14.05 9.49
CA VAL A 669 25.29 12.67 9.48
C VAL A 669 24.38 12.43 10.68
N LYS A 670 23.25 11.79 10.41
CA LYS A 670 22.29 11.38 11.42
C LYS A 670 22.70 10.04 12.00
N ILE A 671 22.79 9.93 13.33
CA ILE A 671 23.41 8.77 13.98
C ILE A 671 22.55 8.06 15.02
N LEU A 672 22.74 6.75 15.12
CA LEU A 672 22.43 5.94 16.30
C LEU A 672 23.73 5.65 17.06
N VAL A 673 23.70 5.74 18.38
CA VAL A 673 24.80 5.30 19.25
C VAL A 673 24.30 4.11 20.06
N ASN A 674 24.95 2.95 19.90
CA ASN A 674 24.47 1.67 20.43
C ASN A 674 22.99 1.40 20.10
N ASP A 675 22.61 1.66 18.85
CA ASP A 675 21.25 1.53 18.32
C ASP A 675 20.23 2.55 18.89
N ILE A 676 20.60 3.45 19.79
CA ILE A 676 19.72 4.54 20.26
C ILE A 676 19.92 5.80 19.42
N TYR A 677 18.84 6.41 18.96
CA TYR A 677 18.93 7.66 18.22
C TYR A 677 19.38 8.82 19.12
N LEU A 678 20.34 9.59 18.61
CA LEU A 678 20.98 10.68 19.34
C LEU A 678 20.78 12.05 18.68
N GLY A 679 20.92 12.15 17.36
CA GLY A 679 20.89 13.43 16.66
C GLY A 679 21.73 13.45 15.39
N TRP A 680 22.07 14.65 14.95
CA TRP A 680 23.00 14.91 13.86
C TRP A 680 24.39 15.27 14.41
N VAL A 681 25.45 14.77 13.78
CA VAL A 681 26.84 15.15 14.08
C VAL A 681 27.56 15.54 12.81
N GLU A 682 28.62 16.34 12.90
CA GLU A 682 29.49 16.57 11.76
C GLU A 682 30.23 15.27 11.40
N PHE A 683 30.29 14.94 10.12
CA PHE A 683 30.94 13.71 9.65
C PHE A 683 32.43 13.68 9.98
N SER A 684 33.07 14.84 10.09
CA SER A 684 34.46 15.01 10.52
C SER A 684 34.74 14.45 11.92
N GLU A 685 33.72 14.27 12.76
CA GLU A 685 33.84 13.68 14.10
C GLU A 685 33.86 12.14 14.09
N LEU A 686 33.59 11.52 12.93
CA LEU A 686 33.46 10.07 12.79
C LEU A 686 34.64 9.46 12.04
N LYS A 687 35.13 8.33 12.57
CA LYS A 687 36.08 7.45 11.88
C LYS A 687 35.39 6.16 11.48
N PHE A 688 35.50 5.77 10.23
CA PHE A 688 34.96 4.50 9.74
C PHE A 688 35.62 3.32 10.47
N SER A 689 34.82 2.45 11.09
CA SER A 689 35.29 1.31 11.89
C SER A 689 34.75 -0.04 11.37
N GLY A 690 34.20 -0.03 10.15
CA GLY A 690 33.32 -1.07 9.60
C GLY A 690 33.91 -2.42 9.19
N ASN A 691 35.21 -2.49 8.98
CA ASN A 691 35.86 -3.65 8.34
C ASN A 691 36.60 -4.59 9.28
N GLU A 692 36.39 -4.43 10.59
CA GLU A 692 36.95 -5.37 11.56
C GLU A 692 36.32 -6.76 11.35
N THR A 693 37.14 -7.70 10.87
CA THR A 693 36.71 -9.05 10.53
C THR A 693 36.47 -9.85 11.81
N LYS A 694 35.20 -10.17 12.12
CA LYS A 694 34.86 -11.02 13.27
C LYS A 694 35.04 -12.50 12.99
N LYS A 695 34.70 -12.94 11.77
CA LYS A 695 34.75 -14.36 11.37
C LYS A 695 34.86 -14.53 9.87
N VAL A 696 35.66 -15.50 9.42
CA VAL A 696 35.75 -15.94 8.03
C VAL A 696 35.19 -17.35 7.89
N VAL A 697 34.25 -17.57 6.97
CA VAL A 697 33.70 -18.89 6.69
C VAL A 697 33.94 -19.23 5.22
N LYS A 698 34.69 -20.31 4.96
CA LYS A 698 34.77 -20.89 3.62
C LYS A 698 33.46 -21.58 3.29
N VAL A 699 32.91 -21.32 2.12
CA VAL A 699 31.64 -21.91 1.66
C VAL A 699 31.82 -22.50 0.27
N LYS A 700 31.05 -23.55 -0.04
CA LYS A 700 30.92 -24.12 -1.38
C LYS A 700 29.48 -24.00 -1.83
N LYS A 701 29.07 -22.78 -2.18
CA LYS A 701 27.71 -22.48 -2.64
C LYS A 701 27.74 -21.81 -4.01
N VAL A 702 26.63 -21.90 -4.73
CA VAL A 702 26.35 -21.07 -5.90
C VAL A 702 25.15 -20.19 -5.61
N ALA A 703 25.18 -18.94 -6.04
CA ALA A 703 24.09 -17.99 -5.90
C ALA A 703 23.86 -17.24 -7.22
N SER A 704 22.67 -16.67 -7.38
CA SER A 704 22.36 -15.66 -8.39
C SER A 704 22.41 -14.27 -7.78
N ILE A 705 22.44 -13.22 -8.60
CA ILE A 705 22.39 -11.84 -8.13
C ILE A 705 20.96 -11.30 -8.15
N VAL A 706 20.61 -10.46 -7.17
CA VAL A 706 19.32 -9.77 -7.08
C VAL A 706 19.17 -8.75 -8.22
N LYS A 707 18.11 -8.87 -9.04
CA LYS A 707 17.85 -7.95 -10.17
C LYS A 707 17.36 -6.55 -9.78
N LYS A 708 16.84 -6.37 -8.56
CA LYS A 708 16.14 -5.13 -8.16
C LYS A 708 17.07 -3.97 -7.82
N GLN A 709 18.34 -4.20 -7.53
CA GLN A 709 19.29 -3.18 -7.12
C GLN A 709 20.65 -3.43 -7.74
N ASN A 710 21.35 -2.35 -8.09
CA ASN A 710 22.67 -2.43 -8.67
C ASN A 710 23.74 -2.30 -7.57
N PHE A 711 24.38 -3.40 -7.24
CA PHE A 711 25.58 -3.48 -6.40
C PHE A 711 26.86 -3.39 -7.23
N LEU A 712 27.96 -3.04 -6.57
CA LEU A 712 29.32 -3.13 -7.11
C LEU A 712 30.00 -4.42 -6.64
N ILE A 713 30.79 -5.02 -7.53
CA ILE A 713 31.72 -6.12 -7.21
C ILE A 713 33.12 -5.51 -7.14
N TYR A 714 33.77 -5.64 -5.99
CA TYR A 714 35.04 -5.00 -5.68
C TYR A 714 36.21 -5.98 -5.76
N GLN A 715 37.40 -5.52 -6.12
CA GLN A 715 38.58 -6.37 -6.18
C GLN A 715 39.05 -6.77 -4.77
N ASN A 716 39.05 -5.81 -3.85
CA ASN A 716 39.38 -5.98 -2.43
C ASN A 716 38.13 -5.95 -1.54
N ILE A 717 38.28 -6.24 -0.25
CA ILE A 717 37.17 -6.12 0.71
C ILE A 717 36.77 -4.65 0.74
N PRO A 718 35.54 -4.27 0.32
CA PRO A 718 35.19 -2.87 0.18
C PRO A 718 35.21 -2.16 1.53
N ASN A 719 35.82 -0.97 1.57
CA ASN A 719 35.74 -0.04 2.70
C ASN A 719 34.39 0.69 2.75
N PHE A 720 33.53 0.50 1.74
CA PHE A 720 32.18 1.11 1.63
C PHE A 720 32.17 2.65 1.78
N PHE A 721 33.33 3.29 1.66
CA PHE A 721 33.51 4.73 1.75
C PHE A 721 33.49 5.35 0.35
N PRO A 722 32.71 6.41 0.08
CA PRO A 722 32.78 7.13 -1.19
C PRO A 722 34.05 8.00 -1.22
N GLY A 723 35.01 7.69 -2.10
CA GLY A 723 36.16 8.56 -2.39
C GLY A 723 37.54 7.91 -2.20
N GLU A 724 37.63 6.78 -1.50
CA GLU A 724 38.85 5.96 -1.52
C GLU A 724 38.77 4.93 -2.65
N LYS A 725 39.86 4.75 -3.39
CA LYS A 725 39.96 3.92 -4.59
C LYS A 725 39.81 2.42 -4.26
N ASP A 726 38.59 1.96 -4.01
CA ASP A 726 38.25 0.54 -4.16
C ASP A 726 38.02 0.25 -5.65
N GLU A 727 38.95 -0.46 -6.30
CA GLU A 727 38.81 -0.82 -7.72
C GLU A 727 37.60 -1.75 -7.91
N ALA A 728 36.52 -1.18 -8.45
CA ALA A 728 35.33 -1.92 -8.83
C ALA A 728 35.62 -2.76 -10.08
N VAL A 729 35.48 -4.08 -9.95
CA VAL A 729 35.63 -5.03 -11.06
C VAL A 729 34.48 -4.90 -12.05
N THR A 730 33.24 -4.79 -11.55
CA THR A 730 32.06 -4.56 -12.39
C THR A 730 30.83 -4.16 -11.57
N GLU A 731 29.79 -3.69 -12.24
CA GLU A 731 28.46 -3.46 -11.67
C GLU A 731 27.56 -4.66 -11.92
N THR A 732 26.83 -5.07 -10.89
CA THR A 732 25.97 -6.25 -10.92
C THR A 732 24.88 -6.19 -11.99
N LYS A 733 24.38 -5.00 -12.36
CA LYS A 733 23.39 -4.84 -13.44
C LYS A 733 23.82 -5.47 -14.77
N TYR A 734 25.12 -5.46 -15.07
CA TYR A 734 25.68 -6.04 -16.31
C TYR A 734 25.86 -7.56 -16.24
N VAL A 735 25.76 -8.16 -15.05
CA VAL A 735 26.09 -9.58 -14.81
C VAL A 735 24.98 -10.32 -14.05
N THR A 736 23.77 -9.75 -13.98
CA THR A 736 22.61 -10.32 -13.26
C THR A 736 22.13 -11.67 -13.81
N GLN A 737 22.48 -12.02 -15.05
CA GLN A 737 22.06 -13.28 -15.68
C GLN A 737 23.03 -14.45 -15.45
N GLN A 738 24.07 -14.24 -14.63
CA GLN A 738 25.09 -15.24 -14.31
C GLN A 738 24.91 -15.82 -12.91
N TYR A 739 25.39 -17.04 -12.73
CA TYR A 739 25.55 -17.71 -11.45
C TYR A 739 26.95 -17.47 -10.88
N TRP A 740 27.03 -17.39 -9.56
CA TRP A 740 28.23 -16.98 -8.82
C TRP A 740 28.58 -18.02 -7.77
N PHE A 741 29.76 -18.61 -7.92
CA PHE A 741 30.38 -19.43 -6.90
C PHE A 741 30.78 -18.54 -5.74
N VAL A 742 30.16 -18.79 -4.59
CA VAL A 742 30.49 -18.12 -3.33
C VAL A 742 31.56 -18.97 -2.66
N ASN A 743 32.77 -18.44 -2.54
CA ASN A 743 33.93 -19.18 -2.03
C ASN A 743 34.21 -18.89 -0.56
N LYS A 744 34.00 -17.64 -0.13
CA LYS A 744 34.24 -17.18 1.25
C LYS A 744 33.15 -16.18 1.65
N VAL A 745 32.74 -16.22 2.91
CA VAL A 745 31.88 -15.20 3.52
C VAL A 745 32.62 -14.63 4.71
N LEU A 746 32.82 -13.32 4.72
CA LEU A 746 33.29 -12.58 5.89
C LEU A 746 32.10 -12.05 6.66
N PHE A 747 32.19 -12.14 7.97
CA PHE A 747 31.29 -11.53 8.92
C PHE A 747 32.04 -10.35 9.51
N THR A 748 31.65 -9.13 9.11
CA THR A 748 32.18 -7.89 9.66
C THR A 748 31.19 -7.32 10.68
N LYS A 749 31.58 -6.24 11.38
CA LYS A 749 30.64 -5.48 12.22
C LYS A 749 29.46 -4.95 11.39
N GLN A 750 29.66 -4.59 10.11
CA GLN A 750 28.64 -4.00 9.22
C GLN A 750 27.77 -5.00 8.46
N GLY A 751 28.04 -6.31 8.57
CA GLY A 751 27.24 -7.34 7.90
C GLY A 751 28.09 -8.40 7.24
N LYS A 752 27.50 -9.10 6.27
CA LYS A 752 28.18 -10.19 5.55
C LYS A 752 28.65 -9.69 4.19
N VAL A 753 29.90 -9.97 3.84
CA VAL A 753 30.41 -9.82 2.48
C VAL A 753 30.85 -11.18 1.94
N ALA A 754 30.55 -11.44 0.69
CA ALA A 754 30.92 -12.67 0.01
C ALA A 754 32.01 -12.40 -1.03
N TYR A 755 33.01 -13.26 -1.05
CA TYR A 755 33.91 -13.37 -2.18
C TYR A 755 33.29 -14.34 -3.18
N ILE A 756 33.02 -13.83 -4.38
CA ILE A 756 32.34 -14.54 -5.45
C ILE A 756 33.22 -14.66 -6.70
N SER A 757 32.96 -15.69 -7.49
CA SER A 757 33.53 -15.86 -8.83
C SER A 757 32.49 -16.45 -9.78
N ASN A 758 32.50 -16.09 -11.06
CA ASN A 758 31.56 -16.62 -12.06
C ASN A 758 32.13 -17.79 -12.88
N GLY A 759 33.39 -18.18 -12.63
CA GLY A 759 34.09 -19.21 -13.39
C GLY A 759 34.49 -18.81 -14.82
N LEU A 760 34.24 -17.55 -15.21
CA LEU A 760 34.59 -16.99 -16.53
C LEU A 760 35.65 -15.88 -16.45
N GLY A 761 36.28 -15.69 -15.29
CA GLY A 761 37.32 -14.68 -15.06
C GLY A 761 36.89 -13.49 -14.20
N ILE A 762 35.60 -13.32 -13.87
CA ILE A 762 35.16 -12.28 -12.94
C ILE A 762 35.15 -12.84 -11.52
N LYS A 763 35.92 -12.22 -10.63
CA LYS A 763 35.97 -12.53 -9.19
C LYS A 763 36.09 -11.24 -8.37
N GLY A 764 35.50 -11.23 -7.19
CA GLY A 764 35.54 -10.07 -6.31
C GLY A 764 34.64 -10.19 -5.09
N TRP A 765 34.65 -9.17 -4.25
CA TRP A 765 33.84 -9.03 -3.05
C TRP A 765 32.54 -8.29 -3.36
N VAL A 766 31.44 -8.78 -2.78
CA VAL A 766 30.13 -8.13 -2.86
C VAL A 766 29.43 -8.21 -1.51
N ARG A 767 28.51 -7.28 -1.22
CA ARG A 767 27.59 -7.43 -0.09
C ARG A 767 26.82 -8.74 -0.23
N TYR A 768 26.76 -9.54 0.83
CA TYR A 768 26.11 -10.85 0.80
C TYR A 768 24.61 -10.75 0.42
N GLY A 769 23.96 -9.63 0.77
CA GLY A 769 22.58 -9.34 0.37
C GLY A 769 22.37 -9.13 -1.14
N ALA A 770 23.43 -8.92 -1.91
CA ALA A 770 23.35 -8.91 -3.37
C ALA A 770 23.09 -10.30 -3.97
N LEU A 771 23.24 -11.36 -3.17
CA LEU A 771 23.15 -12.75 -3.57
C LEU A 771 21.80 -13.36 -3.14
N ASN A 772 21.18 -14.15 -4.03
CA ASN A 772 19.92 -14.86 -3.80
C ASN A 772 19.96 -16.24 -4.49
N ARG A 773 19.03 -17.13 -4.17
CA ARG A 773 18.88 -18.49 -4.74
C ARG A 773 20.15 -19.30 -4.53
N PHE A 774 20.46 -19.56 -3.26
CA PHE A 774 21.63 -20.33 -2.88
C PHE A 774 21.43 -21.82 -3.15
N HIS A 775 22.41 -22.44 -3.80
CA HIS A 775 22.52 -23.88 -3.99
C HIS A 775 23.78 -24.38 -3.27
N ASN A 776 23.63 -25.43 -2.45
CA ASN A 776 24.77 -26.06 -1.77
C ASN A 776 25.43 -27.08 -2.70
N LEU A 777 26.72 -26.89 -2.99
CA LEU A 777 27.45 -27.78 -3.90
C LEU A 777 28.05 -29.01 -3.19
N ALA A 778 28.08 -29.03 -1.86
CA ALA A 778 28.72 -30.11 -1.10
C ALA A 778 28.14 -31.50 -1.45
N ASN A 779 26.83 -31.58 -1.73
CA ASN A 779 26.13 -32.85 -1.94
C ASN A 779 25.72 -33.07 -3.41
N LYS A 780 26.01 -32.13 -4.32
CA LYS A 780 25.57 -32.16 -5.73
C LYS A 780 26.60 -31.49 -6.66
N PRO A 781 27.81 -32.06 -6.81
CA PRO A 781 28.91 -31.42 -7.54
C PRO A 781 28.60 -31.22 -9.03
N TYR A 782 27.77 -32.07 -9.64
CA TYR A 782 27.36 -31.95 -11.05
C TYR A 782 26.61 -30.64 -11.37
N LEU A 783 25.96 -30.02 -10.38
CA LEU A 783 25.31 -28.72 -10.57
C LEU A 783 26.32 -27.60 -10.87
N ALA A 784 27.55 -27.71 -10.35
CA ALA A 784 28.60 -26.74 -10.63
C ALA A 784 28.90 -26.64 -12.13
N LEU A 785 28.93 -27.78 -12.83
CA LEU A 785 29.14 -27.84 -14.28
C LEU A 785 27.96 -27.23 -15.04
N GLY A 786 26.72 -27.52 -14.63
CA GLY A 786 25.52 -26.94 -15.22
C GLY A 786 25.47 -25.40 -15.10
N PHE A 787 25.85 -24.86 -13.95
CA PHE A 787 25.94 -23.40 -13.76
C PHE A 787 27.06 -22.77 -14.59
N LEU A 788 28.19 -23.44 -14.74
CA LEU A 788 29.30 -22.97 -15.58
C LEU A 788 28.90 -22.93 -17.06
N ILE A 789 28.21 -23.98 -17.55
CA ILE A 789 27.68 -24.03 -18.93
C ILE A 789 26.65 -22.90 -19.15
N HIS A 790 25.78 -22.64 -18.17
CA HIS A 790 24.84 -21.51 -18.22
C HIS A 790 25.57 -20.17 -18.34
N ASN A 791 26.61 -19.95 -17.54
CA ASN A 791 27.40 -18.72 -17.60
C ASN A 791 28.08 -18.55 -18.97
N LEU A 792 28.68 -19.61 -19.51
CA LEU A 792 29.33 -19.61 -20.83
C LEU A 792 28.35 -19.17 -21.94
N ARG A 793 27.11 -19.67 -21.92
CA ARG A 793 26.07 -19.28 -22.87
C ARG A 793 25.66 -17.81 -22.76
N ASN A 794 25.84 -17.19 -21.60
CA ASN A 794 25.44 -15.81 -21.31
C ASN A 794 26.62 -14.82 -21.26
N LYS A 795 27.77 -15.16 -21.84
CA LYS A 795 29.00 -14.35 -21.80
C LYS A 795 28.88 -12.99 -22.51
N CYS A 796 28.08 -12.89 -23.57
CA CYS A 796 27.98 -11.69 -24.44
C CYS A 796 27.20 -10.49 -23.85
N LEU A 797 26.60 -10.61 -22.67
CA LEU A 797 25.73 -9.57 -22.09
C LEU A 797 26.48 -8.54 -21.21
N THR A 798 27.81 -8.54 -21.21
CA THR A 798 28.64 -7.73 -20.31
C THR A 798 29.23 -6.50 -21.00
N SER A 799 29.23 -5.34 -20.32
CA SER A 799 29.73 -4.07 -20.87
C SER A 799 31.22 -4.10 -21.19
N SER A 800 31.67 -3.26 -22.14
CA SER A 800 33.06 -3.08 -22.58
C SER A 800 34.09 -2.70 -21.50
N LYS A 801 33.66 -2.46 -20.25
CA LYS A 801 34.55 -2.19 -19.09
C LYS A 801 35.13 -3.45 -18.43
N ILE A 802 34.79 -4.65 -18.87
CA ILE A 802 35.28 -5.89 -18.25
C ILE A 802 36.41 -6.47 -19.09
N THR A 803 37.66 -6.28 -18.67
CA THR A 803 38.81 -7.01 -19.20
C THR A 803 38.88 -8.39 -18.55
N PHE A 804 38.75 -9.43 -19.38
CA PHE A 804 38.97 -10.80 -18.98
C PHE A 804 40.45 -11.14 -19.22
N GLU A 805 41.16 -11.63 -18.20
CA GLU A 805 42.40 -12.36 -18.45
C GLU A 805 42.05 -13.60 -19.30
N LYS A 806 42.69 -13.74 -20.46
CA LYS A 806 42.59 -14.95 -21.29
C LYS A 806 43.14 -16.12 -20.48
N TYR A 807 42.31 -17.14 -20.28
CA TYR A 807 42.72 -18.44 -19.76
C TYR A 807 43.72 -19.12 -20.70
#